data_AF-A0A3M6QLS9-F1
#
_entry.id   AF-A0A3M6QLS9-F1
#
_cell.length_a   1.000
_cell.length_b   1.000
_cell.length_c   1.000
_cell.angle_alpha   90.00
_cell.angle_beta   90.00
_cell.angle_gamma   90.00
#
_symmetry.space_group_name_H-M   'P 1'
#
loop_
_entity.id
_entity.type
_entity.pdbx_description
1 polymer ?
#
loop_
_entity_poly.entity_id
_entity_poly.type
_entity_poly.pdbx_seq_one_letter_code
_entity_poly.pdbx_strand_id
1 'polypeptide(L)'
;MSLKLGNELSAKGLYTEAIAAYQKVDPKSPLRRHAEFNIRNIEKILSRESSSSAIEQSQRAELTALELPLLSIVMPVFNVAPYLDNSINSALSQRYQNFELIIVNDASTDNGKRIIEMYANEDERIRFINLDHNTLGGAGIPSNIGIRAAKGKYIAFIDSDDWVKPDAFYNLMQQAIRHDADLAIGNFCTFTEDDRIVSTAYDNATWKNLPKNKIISLGTHPDLLGLSPVPWRKLYKTKFLRDHDIVYPEGDYFYEDNPLHWHVLSKAGRVVVVDEMVSYHRMAREGQTMGSAEYKLSALCSHLNTILGYIKQAPIDVKPILFKELRGYLSKRINWVLKRQTQPSAERMIKKRLSQIGDKSLMERGVGSFGKDAMQKMAEYKKAYPDVDLTIVIPVFNAEDLLTETVESIMSIKGITFNVLAVDDGSSDGSLALLQQYEKKYPNFHVFTQGNKGAGRARNAVIPLITGEYTYFLDADDVIDGKALEDALALAVREDHDLVFVKYKIELHEDKKTKGMFNSDADLWKQLANAKDNETRRNIVAQLINYPWNRVIKTSLLHDQNIFFGATVVHNDITYHWHSILAAKNIGYTQGTVCTHRKFNARVQITNINDGRRMAVLDALRYTHAIVVRSTRSSEFLQSWSQFATHLLTWAEERIPNELRDNYRIKRQQFLEEIGNTIKGCPVQHSIPSAAIAFEKEGQFGKAAAIYDLLATDSEHPELHWKERDRIIAIMTNGDMKKGEAVQAGLHLKDAEKSQKWLRVAHWLGDLKNPDLIDQIPLPNDEWDSSELLIAKANACGHVGNRSAWLQYVNRYLDIHQMSPISLDDNQGSRNLFLEIKCVANQKNHRANKEPCVTVCMSCFNSEKTVEKAVRSLMQQSHKNLEIILFDDNSVDHTLSIIERLEKEDARIRVIRRNTNNGTYVNRNSALQQAKGEFFTVLDSDDVALPERIALQVQHLMENPEHVAVLTRWIRMDESGRFLFRDGWGGTYTHEAVATLMIRVDKVRNVAGYWDSVRFSADTEFFKRLGKCFGEDKIHLLMAPTCFALSHEDSLTRDPVTGIDVNGKYGWSPTRIEYAQSWRKWHAKAENLHMPFPLKQRPFKAPEAMLPEYVR
;
A
#
# COMPACT_ATOMS: atom_id res chain seq x y z
N MET A 1 -25.33 7.71 44.85
CA MET A 1 -24.59 6.57 45.44
C MET A 1 -25.04 5.21 44.92
N SER A 2 -26.35 4.96 44.79
CA SER A 2 -26.93 3.68 44.34
C SER A 2 -26.50 3.21 42.94
N LEU A 3 -26.40 4.11 41.95
CA LEU A 3 -25.95 3.74 40.59
C LEU A 3 -24.47 3.32 40.55
N LYS A 4 -23.60 4.06 41.24
CA LYS A 4 -22.15 3.76 41.34
C LYS A 4 -21.93 2.43 42.05
N LEU A 5 -22.62 2.22 43.17
CA LEU A 5 -22.59 0.94 43.90
C LEU A 5 -23.14 -0.21 43.05
N GLY A 6 -24.23 0.01 42.30
CA GLY A 6 -24.77 -0.99 41.37
C GLY A 6 -23.77 -1.37 40.28
N ASN A 7 -23.06 -0.39 39.70
CA ASN A 7 -22.01 -0.64 38.72
C ASN A 7 -20.83 -1.42 39.35
N GLU A 8 -20.39 -1.04 40.55
CA GLU A 8 -19.31 -1.73 41.27
C GLU A 8 -19.66 -3.18 41.66
N LEU A 9 -20.92 -3.44 42.02
CA LEU A 9 -21.42 -4.78 42.35
C LEU A 9 -21.60 -5.63 41.09
N SER A 10 -22.13 -5.04 40.01
CA SER A 10 -22.28 -5.72 38.71
C SER A 10 -20.92 -6.12 38.14
N ALA A 11 -19.91 -5.25 38.25
CA ALA A 11 -18.53 -5.53 37.81
C ALA A 11 -17.84 -6.63 38.62
N LYS A 12 -18.37 -6.99 39.80
CA LYS A 12 -17.89 -8.10 40.64
C LYS A 12 -18.72 -9.38 40.46
N GLY A 13 -19.66 -9.41 39.50
CA GLY A 13 -20.54 -10.56 39.26
C GLY A 13 -21.66 -10.74 40.31
N LEU A 14 -21.84 -9.76 41.21
CA LEU A 14 -22.84 -9.77 42.28
C LEU A 14 -24.18 -9.23 41.76
N TYR A 15 -24.76 -9.94 40.80
CA TYR A 15 -25.86 -9.45 39.95
C TYR A 15 -27.16 -9.16 40.71
N THR A 16 -27.51 -9.97 41.69
CA THR A 16 -28.71 -9.74 42.51
C THR A 16 -28.54 -8.52 43.42
N GLU A 17 -27.37 -8.34 44.05
CA GLU A 17 -27.10 -7.14 44.83
C GLU A 17 -26.95 -5.88 43.96
N ALA A 18 -26.43 -6.02 42.75
CA ALA A 18 -26.33 -4.94 41.78
C ALA A 18 -27.72 -4.44 41.34
N ILE A 19 -28.65 -5.34 41.01
CA ILE A 19 -30.06 -4.98 40.73
C ILE A 19 -30.67 -4.24 41.93
N ALA A 20 -30.49 -4.77 43.14
CA ALA A 20 -31.01 -4.13 44.35
C ALA A 20 -30.40 -2.74 44.59
N ALA A 21 -29.14 -2.53 44.25
CA ALA A 21 -28.49 -1.22 44.30
C ALA A 21 -29.04 -0.27 43.23
N TYR A 22 -29.25 -0.74 42.00
CA TYR A 22 -29.86 0.04 40.92
C TYR A 22 -31.31 0.45 41.22
N GLN A 23 -32.10 -0.43 41.83
CA GLN A 23 -33.50 -0.13 42.17
C GLN A 23 -33.64 0.97 43.22
N LYS A 24 -32.61 1.21 44.03
CA LYS A 24 -32.51 2.32 45.00
C LYS A 24 -32.17 3.67 44.35
N VAL A 25 -32.03 3.75 43.03
CA VAL A 25 -31.95 5.03 42.31
C VAL A 25 -33.35 5.64 42.25
N ASP A 26 -33.49 6.86 42.78
CA ASP A 26 -34.75 7.60 42.89
C ASP A 26 -35.51 7.60 41.54
N PRO A 27 -36.80 7.22 41.50
CA PRO A 27 -37.61 7.19 40.28
C PRO A 27 -37.69 8.52 39.51
N LYS A 28 -37.57 9.67 40.19
CA LYS A 28 -37.55 11.00 39.55
C LYS A 28 -36.14 11.42 39.11
N SER A 29 -35.12 10.63 39.44
CA SER A 29 -33.74 10.89 39.04
C SER A 29 -33.55 10.65 37.54
N PRO A 30 -32.82 11.53 36.82
CA PRO A 30 -32.44 11.27 35.43
C PRO A 30 -31.52 10.04 35.29
N LEU A 31 -30.96 9.53 36.40
CA LEU A 31 -30.18 8.29 36.44
C LEU A 31 -31.05 7.03 36.49
N ARG A 32 -32.35 7.16 36.75
CA ARG A 32 -33.28 6.04 36.84
C ARG A 32 -33.33 5.22 35.55
N ARG A 33 -33.34 5.88 34.40
CA ARG A 33 -33.31 5.22 33.08
C ARG A 33 -32.07 4.34 32.87
N HIS A 34 -30.93 4.72 33.46
CA HIS A 34 -29.68 3.96 33.38
C HIS A 34 -29.67 2.79 34.36
N ALA A 35 -30.18 3.01 35.58
CA ALA A 35 -30.42 1.94 36.53
C ALA A 35 -31.38 0.88 35.95
N GLU A 36 -32.48 1.30 35.31
CA GLU A 36 -33.44 0.41 34.67
C GLU A 36 -32.86 -0.31 33.45
N PHE A 37 -32.00 0.34 32.68
CA PHE A 37 -31.28 -0.31 31.58
C PHE A 37 -30.33 -1.40 32.10
N ASN A 38 -29.55 -1.09 33.14
CA ASN A 38 -28.61 -2.05 33.74
C ASN A 38 -29.35 -3.21 34.42
N ILE A 39 -30.48 -2.94 35.10
CA ILE A 39 -31.36 -3.97 35.64
C ILE A 39 -31.84 -4.90 34.53
N ARG A 40 -32.38 -4.37 33.42
CA ARG A 40 -32.86 -5.19 32.30
C ARG A 40 -31.75 -6.03 31.66
N ASN A 41 -30.52 -5.54 31.61
CA ASN A 41 -29.39 -6.30 31.08
C ASN A 41 -28.95 -7.42 32.03
N ILE A 42 -28.90 -7.16 33.34
CA ILE A 42 -28.60 -8.20 34.32
C ILE A 42 -29.71 -9.26 34.36
N GLU A 43 -30.98 -8.86 34.27
CA GLU A 43 -32.12 -9.78 34.16
C GLU A 43 -32.04 -10.63 32.87
N LYS A 44 -31.51 -10.11 31.77
CA LYS A 44 -31.21 -10.88 30.55
C LYS A 44 -30.09 -11.89 30.73
N ILE A 45 -29.07 -11.56 31.51
CA ILE A 45 -27.96 -12.49 31.84
C ILE A 45 -28.49 -13.62 32.71
N LEU A 46 -29.23 -13.29 33.78
CA LEU A 46 -29.84 -14.27 34.69
C LEU A 46 -30.91 -15.13 33.99
N SER A 47 -31.65 -14.56 33.03
CA SER A 47 -32.62 -15.32 32.23
C SER A 47 -31.96 -16.18 31.14
N ARG A 48 -30.81 -15.81 30.58
CA ARG A 48 -30.05 -16.67 29.65
C ARG A 48 -29.49 -17.93 30.32
N GLU A 49 -29.17 -17.89 31.61
CA GLU A 49 -28.82 -19.09 32.39
C GLU A 49 -30.02 -20.02 32.63
N SER A 50 -31.25 -19.51 32.50
CA SER A 50 -32.49 -20.26 32.77
C SER A 50 -33.35 -20.53 31.52
N SER A 51 -32.95 -20.06 30.33
CA SER A 51 -33.68 -20.23 29.08
C SER A 51 -32.81 -20.84 27.98
N SER A 52 -32.34 -22.07 28.20
CA SER A 52 -31.88 -22.95 27.11
C SER A 52 -33.02 -23.50 26.25
N SER A 53 -34.26 -23.04 26.42
CA SER A 53 -35.40 -23.50 25.63
C SER A 53 -36.39 -22.38 25.32
N ALA A 54 -36.66 -22.21 24.03
CA ALA A 54 -37.74 -21.45 23.41
C ALA A 54 -37.60 -19.93 23.38
N ILE A 55 -37.33 -19.39 22.18
CA ILE A 55 -38.20 -18.43 21.47
C ILE A 55 -37.85 -18.53 19.99
N GLU A 56 -38.80 -19.04 19.22
CA GLU A 56 -38.83 -18.94 17.77
C GLU A 56 -40.01 -18.04 17.38
N GLN A 57 -39.80 -17.25 16.33
CA GLN A 57 -40.79 -16.69 15.41
C GLN A 57 -41.59 -15.44 15.83
N SER A 58 -41.08 -14.27 15.40
CA SER A 58 -41.84 -13.36 14.52
C SER A 58 -40.92 -12.24 14.00
N GLN A 59 -40.89 -12.09 12.67
CA GLN A 59 -40.12 -11.12 11.86
C GLN A 59 -38.65 -11.44 11.56
N ARG A 60 -38.38 -12.60 10.94
CA ARG A 60 -37.16 -12.86 10.17
C ARG A 60 -37.43 -12.70 8.67
N ALA A 61 -37.16 -11.52 8.14
CA ALA A 61 -36.72 -11.40 6.75
C ALA A 61 -35.18 -11.41 6.80
N GLU A 62 -34.60 -12.60 6.93
CA GLU A 62 -33.16 -12.81 7.12
C GLU A 62 -32.53 -13.35 5.84
N LEU A 63 -31.56 -12.61 5.30
CA LEU A 63 -30.34 -13.22 4.77
C LEU A 63 -29.77 -14.09 5.89
N THR A 64 -29.58 -15.38 5.65
CA THR A 64 -29.05 -16.28 6.68
C THR A 64 -27.68 -15.80 7.15
N ALA A 65 -27.34 -16.02 8.42
CA ALA A 65 -26.08 -15.57 9.02
C ALA A 65 -24.80 -16.06 8.29
N LEU A 66 -24.92 -17.07 7.42
CA LEU A 66 -23.85 -17.57 6.55
C LEU A 66 -23.58 -16.70 5.30
N GLU A 67 -24.44 -15.73 4.95
CA GLU A 67 -24.29 -14.89 3.74
C GLU A 67 -23.82 -13.46 4.02
N LEU A 68 -23.80 -13.01 5.28
CA LEU A 68 -23.38 -11.66 5.65
C LEU A 68 -21.85 -11.54 5.59
N PRO A 69 -21.25 -10.54 4.92
CA PRO A 69 -19.79 -10.39 4.91
C PRO A 69 -19.20 -10.07 6.27
N LEU A 70 -18.05 -10.65 6.62
CA LEU A 70 -17.37 -10.30 7.87
C LEU A 70 -17.02 -8.80 7.90
N LEU A 71 -17.36 -8.14 9.01
CA LEU A 71 -16.94 -6.77 9.33
C LEU A 71 -15.82 -6.79 10.37
N SER A 72 -14.71 -6.09 10.14
CA SER A 72 -13.71 -5.85 11.19
C SER A 72 -13.94 -4.48 11.81
N ILE A 73 -14.25 -4.43 13.09
CA ILE A 73 -14.40 -3.20 13.85
C ILE A 73 -13.08 -2.95 14.58
N VAL A 74 -12.39 -1.84 14.28
CA VAL A 74 -11.12 -1.47 14.91
C VAL A 74 -11.37 -0.43 16.00
N MET A 75 -10.86 -0.70 17.21
CA MET A 75 -10.98 0.18 18.38
C MET A 75 -9.58 0.44 18.99
N PRO A 76 -8.96 1.60 18.69
CA PRO A 76 -7.74 2.02 19.36
C PRO A 76 -8.06 2.49 20.80
N VAL A 77 -7.27 2.05 21.78
CA VAL A 77 -7.49 2.33 23.21
C VAL A 77 -6.24 2.91 23.86
N PHE A 78 -6.36 4.07 24.49
CA PHE A 78 -5.34 4.64 25.37
C PHE A 78 -5.95 5.46 26.50
N ASN A 79 -5.84 4.99 27.75
CA ASN A 79 -6.24 5.71 28.95
C ASN A 79 -7.70 6.22 28.96
N VAL A 80 -8.65 5.32 28.65
CA VAL A 80 -10.10 5.62 28.59
C VAL A 80 -10.95 4.64 29.41
N ALA A 81 -10.37 3.99 30.43
CA ALA A 81 -11.05 3.00 31.25
C ALA A 81 -12.46 3.42 31.75
N PRO A 82 -12.73 4.69 32.13
CA PRO A 82 -14.07 5.09 32.58
C PRO A 82 -15.17 4.97 31.53
N TYR A 83 -14.82 4.96 30.24
CA TYR A 83 -15.77 4.97 29.12
C TYR A 83 -15.79 3.66 28.34
N LEU A 84 -14.69 2.90 28.41
CA LEU A 84 -14.40 1.74 27.58
C LEU A 84 -15.48 0.65 27.65
N ASP A 85 -16.06 0.43 28.83
CA ASP A 85 -17.12 -0.56 29.05
C ASP A 85 -18.35 -0.30 28.15
N ASN A 86 -18.82 0.96 28.12
CA ASN A 86 -19.96 1.35 27.29
C ASN A 86 -19.62 1.26 25.79
N SER A 87 -18.40 1.64 25.42
CA SER A 87 -17.91 1.58 24.03
C SER A 87 -17.89 0.14 23.51
N ILE A 88 -17.26 -0.78 24.25
CA ILE A 88 -17.20 -2.21 23.91
C ILE A 88 -18.62 -2.80 23.86
N ASN A 89 -19.43 -2.57 24.90
CA ASN A 89 -20.78 -3.13 24.95
C ASN A 89 -21.67 -2.61 23.79
N SER A 90 -21.51 -1.36 23.38
CA SER A 90 -22.23 -0.81 22.22
C SER A 90 -21.85 -1.49 20.89
N ALA A 91 -20.60 -1.94 20.76
CA ALA A 91 -20.12 -2.72 19.61
C ALA A 91 -20.65 -4.16 19.66
N LEU A 92 -20.62 -4.80 20.84
CA LEU A 92 -21.09 -6.18 21.02
C LEU A 92 -22.61 -6.33 20.87
N SER A 93 -23.36 -5.27 21.20
CA SER A 93 -24.83 -5.21 21.14
C SER A 93 -25.39 -4.83 19.76
N GLN A 94 -24.54 -4.77 18.72
CA GLN A 94 -24.97 -4.43 17.37
C GLN A 94 -25.92 -5.48 16.80
N ARG A 95 -26.90 -5.04 15.99
CA ARG A 95 -27.80 -5.95 15.26
C ARG A 95 -27.03 -6.80 14.25
N TYR A 96 -26.00 -6.25 13.62
CA TYR A 96 -25.14 -6.97 12.69
C TYR A 96 -24.23 -7.94 13.47
N GLN A 97 -24.39 -9.25 13.30
CA GLN A 97 -23.69 -10.25 14.12
C GLN A 97 -22.37 -10.76 13.54
N ASN A 98 -22.17 -10.73 12.21
CA ASN A 98 -20.96 -11.27 11.60
C ASN A 98 -19.80 -10.25 11.59
N PHE A 99 -19.18 -10.04 12.75
CA PHE A 99 -18.03 -9.14 12.89
C PHE A 99 -16.96 -9.70 13.83
N GLU A 100 -15.75 -9.19 13.68
CA GLU A 100 -14.70 -9.25 14.70
C GLU A 100 -14.47 -7.85 15.28
N LEU A 101 -14.19 -7.76 16.58
CA LEU A 101 -13.83 -6.51 17.26
C LEU A 101 -12.34 -6.56 17.61
N ILE A 102 -11.54 -5.77 16.91
CA ILE A 102 -10.09 -5.69 17.09
C ILE A 102 -9.79 -4.51 18.01
N ILE A 103 -9.43 -4.81 19.26
CA ILE A 103 -9.09 -3.80 20.26
C ILE A 103 -7.57 -3.70 20.34
N VAL A 104 -7.02 -2.53 19.98
CA VAL A 104 -5.58 -2.26 20.03
C VAL A 104 -5.30 -1.35 21.21
N ASN A 105 -4.81 -1.92 22.31
CA ASN A 105 -4.40 -1.14 23.48
C ASN A 105 -2.99 -0.58 23.28
N ASP A 106 -2.91 0.74 23.18
CA ASP A 106 -1.68 1.49 22.95
C ASP A 106 -0.92 1.78 24.26
N ALA A 107 -0.72 0.72 25.04
CA ALA A 107 -0.09 0.71 26.35
C ALA A 107 -0.77 1.62 27.39
N SER A 108 -2.09 1.51 27.54
CA SER A 108 -2.82 2.19 28.61
C SER A 108 -2.21 1.92 29.99
N THR A 109 -2.07 2.98 30.77
CA THR A 109 -1.57 2.97 32.16
C THR A 109 -2.69 2.93 33.20
N ASP A 110 -3.95 3.08 32.76
CA ASP A 110 -5.12 2.92 33.60
C ASP A 110 -5.64 1.46 33.63
N ASN A 111 -6.85 1.24 34.14
CA ASN A 111 -7.45 -0.09 34.22
C ASN A 111 -7.98 -0.63 32.87
N GLY A 112 -7.73 0.06 31.75
CA GLY A 112 -8.29 -0.27 30.44
C GLY A 112 -7.91 -1.66 29.96
N LYS A 113 -6.66 -2.07 30.16
CA LYS A 113 -6.19 -3.43 29.80
C LYS A 113 -7.03 -4.53 30.45
N ARG A 114 -7.30 -4.43 31.75
CA ARG A 114 -8.09 -5.44 32.48
C ARG A 114 -9.54 -5.49 32.01
N ILE A 115 -10.12 -4.34 31.67
CA ILE A 115 -11.48 -4.28 31.11
C ILE A 115 -11.52 -5.02 29.77
N ILE A 116 -10.53 -4.84 28.90
CA ILE A 116 -10.47 -5.53 27.60
C ILE A 116 -10.30 -7.03 27.80
N GLU A 117 -9.42 -7.46 28.70
CA GLU A 117 -9.20 -8.89 29.00
C GLU A 117 -10.47 -9.57 29.52
N MET A 118 -11.23 -8.89 30.39
CA MET A 118 -12.53 -9.37 30.87
C MET A 118 -13.48 -9.65 29.71
N TYR A 119 -13.68 -8.67 28.82
CA TYR A 119 -14.56 -8.84 27.65
C TYR A 119 -14.04 -9.89 26.66
N ALA A 120 -12.73 -9.93 26.40
CA ALA A 120 -12.13 -10.91 25.48
C ALA A 120 -12.24 -12.35 25.98
N ASN A 121 -12.34 -12.55 27.30
CA ASN A 121 -12.60 -13.87 27.89
C ASN A 121 -14.08 -14.28 27.78
N GLU A 122 -15.00 -13.32 27.62
CA GLU A 122 -16.45 -13.55 27.55
C GLU A 122 -16.99 -13.64 26.11
N ASP A 123 -16.39 -12.92 25.16
CA ASP A 123 -16.84 -12.86 23.76
C ASP A 123 -15.69 -13.16 22.79
N GLU A 124 -15.80 -14.30 22.09
CA GLU A 124 -14.78 -14.79 21.16
C GLU A 124 -14.58 -13.90 19.91
N ARG A 125 -15.50 -12.97 19.65
CA ARG A 125 -15.36 -12.01 18.54
C ARG A 125 -14.28 -10.97 18.82
N ILE A 126 -13.83 -10.84 20.07
CA ILE A 126 -12.83 -9.85 20.46
C ILE A 126 -11.42 -10.37 20.22
N ARG A 127 -10.66 -9.62 19.43
CA ARG A 127 -9.23 -9.82 19.23
C ARG A 127 -8.46 -8.71 19.94
N PHE A 128 -7.81 -9.07 21.04
CA PHE A 128 -7.02 -8.15 21.82
C PHE A 128 -5.56 -8.07 21.33
N ILE A 129 -5.10 -6.88 20.97
CA ILE A 129 -3.70 -6.58 20.65
C ILE A 129 -3.17 -5.58 21.67
N ASN A 130 -2.27 -6.03 22.55
CA ASN A 130 -1.68 -5.19 23.58
C ASN A 130 -0.27 -4.74 23.20
N LEU A 131 -0.05 -3.43 23.12
CA LEU A 131 1.27 -2.85 22.89
C LEU A 131 2.01 -2.65 24.22
N ASP A 132 3.34 -2.69 24.16
CA ASP A 132 4.22 -2.54 25.33
C ASP A 132 4.53 -1.07 25.67
N HIS A 133 4.38 -0.18 24.70
CA HIS A 133 4.65 1.26 24.84
C HIS A 133 3.62 2.07 24.06
N ASN A 134 3.45 3.32 24.46
CA ASN A 134 2.56 4.25 23.78
C ASN A 134 3.20 4.77 22.49
N THR A 135 2.52 4.52 21.37
CA THR A 135 3.01 4.86 20.01
C THR A 135 3.00 6.36 19.72
N LEU A 136 3.61 6.78 18.60
CA LEU A 136 3.56 8.17 18.13
C LEU A 136 2.15 8.53 17.62
N GLY A 137 1.70 9.75 17.88
CA GLY A 137 0.57 10.34 17.15
C GLY A 137 -0.84 9.84 17.47
N GLY A 138 -1.10 9.39 18.70
CA GLY A 138 -2.46 9.09 19.14
C GLY A 138 -3.04 7.84 18.48
N ALA A 139 -4.23 7.94 17.88
CA ALA A 139 -5.00 6.79 17.42
C ALA A 139 -4.53 6.22 16.07
N GLY A 140 -3.76 6.98 15.28
CA GLY A 140 -3.33 6.60 13.93
C GLY A 140 -2.52 5.30 13.85
N ILE A 141 -1.43 5.17 14.62
CA ILE A 141 -0.60 3.96 14.60
C ILE A 141 -1.36 2.73 15.12
N PRO A 142 -2.08 2.79 16.27
CA PRO A 142 -2.92 1.68 16.73
C PRO A 142 -4.01 1.31 15.70
N SER A 143 -4.60 2.29 15.03
CA SER A 143 -5.57 2.06 13.94
C SER A 143 -4.93 1.35 12.76
N ASN A 144 -3.72 1.73 12.35
CA ASN A 144 -2.98 1.01 11.30
C ASN A 144 -2.67 -0.44 11.69
N ILE A 145 -2.36 -0.71 12.96
CA ILE A 145 -2.20 -2.08 13.47
C ILE A 145 -3.53 -2.84 13.33
N GLY A 146 -4.65 -2.22 13.69
CA GLY A 146 -5.99 -2.78 13.50
C GLY A 146 -6.34 -3.05 12.04
N ILE A 147 -6.09 -2.11 11.13
CA ILE A 147 -6.29 -2.26 9.67
C ILE A 147 -5.52 -3.49 9.16
N ARG A 148 -4.26 -3.66 9.59
CA ARG A 148 -3.42 -4.80 9.17
C ARG A 148 -3.89 -6.12 9.78
N ALA A 149 -4.47 -6.07 10.98
CA ALA A 149 -5.01 -7.25 11.65
C ALA A 149 -6.38 -7.70 11.11
N ALA A 150 -7.13 -6.78 10.46
CA ALA A 150 -8.48 -6.99 9.96
C ALA A 150 -8.60 -8.09 8.89
N LYS A 151 -9.60 -8.96 9.06
CA LYS A 151 -9.96 -10.06 8.14
C LYS A 151 -11.28 -9.83 7.41
N GLY A 152 -12.06 -8.85 7.85
CA GLY A 152 -13.37 -8.51 7.31
C GLY A 152 -13.31 -7.97 5.88
N LYS A 153 -14.39 -8.19 5.11
CA LYS A 153 -14.60 -7.57 3.79
C LYS A 153 -14.70 -6.05 3.89
N TYR A 154 -15.20 -5.56 5.02
CA TYR A 154 -15.27 -4.15 5.35
C TYR A 154 -14.59 -3.90 6.70
N ILE A 155 -14.07 -2.69 6.89
CA ILE A 155 -13.50 -2.18 8.13
C ILE A 155 -14.34 -1.00 8.62
N ALA A 156 -14.65 -0.98 9.91
CA ALA A 156 -15.21 0.16 10.62
C ALA A 156 -14.30 0.55 11.78
N PHE A 157 -14.48 1.76 12.31
CA PHE A 157 -13.79 2.23 13.51
C PHE A 157 -14.78 2.60 14.59
N ILE A 158 -14.37 2.45 15.86
CA ILE A 158 -15.09 2.99 17.02
C ILE A 158 -14.04 3.66 17.91
N ASP A 159 -14.28 4.92 18.28
CA ASP A 159 -13.47 5.59 19.31
C ASP A 159 -13.82 4.99 20.68
N SER A 160 -12.80 4.72 21.49
CA SER A 160 -12.93 3.91 22.71
C SER A 160 -13.60 4.64 23.88
N ASP A 161 -13.96 5.90 23.71
CA ASP A 161 -14.74 6.75 24.62
C ASP A 161 -16.14 7.10 24.10
N ASP A 162 -16.47 6.67 22.88
CA ASP A 162 -17.75 6.89 22.19
C ASP A 162 -18.64 5.63 22.20
N TRP A 163 -19.90 5.77 21.79
CA TRP A 163 -20.77 4.61 21.60
C TRP A 163 -21.58 4.69 20.31
N VAL A 164 -21.82 3.52 19.72
CA VAL A 164 -22.52 3.37 18.45
C VAL A 164 -23.99 2.97 18.66
N LYS A 165 -24.88 3.39 17.74
CA LYS A 165 -26.31 3.03 17.78
C LYS A 165 -26.48 1.53 17.48
N PRO A 166 -27.43 0.80 18.09
CA PRO A 166 -27.59 -0.65 17.90
C PRO A 166 -27.70 -1.13 16.45
N ASP A 167 -28.26 -0.32 15.54
CA ASP A 167 -28.44 -0.66 14.12
C ASP A 167 -27.37 -0.02 13.21
N ALA A 168 -26.36 0.65 13.76
CA ALA A 168 -25.40 1.46 13.02
C ALA A 168 -24.68 0.67 11.91
N PHE A 169 -24.04 -0.45 12.27
CA PHE A 169 -23.31 -1.24 11.27
C PHE A 169 -24.24 -2.02 10.36
N TYR A 170 -25.42 -2.44 10.82
CA TYR A 170 -26.40 -3.08 9.95
C TYR A 170 -26.79 -2.12 8.80
N ASN A 171 -27.11 -0.88 9.13
CA ASN A 171 -27.51 0.12 8.14
C ASN A 171 -26.38 0.53 7.20
N LEU A 172 -25.16 0.73 7.72
CA LEU A 172 -23.98 1.01 6.89
C LEU A 172 -23.66 -0.16 5.95
N MET A 173 -23.64 -1.39 6.46
CA MET A 173 -23.36 -2.60 5.68
C MET A 173 -24.40 -2.80 4.57
N GLN A 174 -25.68 -2.59 4.86
CA GLN A 174 -26.73 -2.71 3.84
C GLN A 174 -26.49 -1.77 2.66
N GLN A 175 -26.14 -0.51 2.92
CA GLN A 175 -25.85 0.43 1.84
C GLN A 175 -24.53 0.11 1.14
N ALA A 176 -23.49 -0.25 1.89
CA ALA A 176 -22.20 -0.58 1.32
C ALA A 176 -22.24 -1.82 0.42
N ILE A 177 -22.98 -2.85 0.80
CA ILE A 177 -23.18 -4.06 -0.02
C ILE A 177 -24.05 -3.75 -1.22
N ARG A 178 -25.23 -3.13 -1.02
CA ARG A 178 -26.18 -2.80 -2.09
C ARG A 178 -25.54 -2.00 -3.21
N HIS A 179 -24.64 -1.09 -2.86
CA HIS A 179 -23.99 -0.19 -3.80
C HIS A 179 -22.56 -0.58 -4.12
N ASP A 180 -22.06 -1.72 -3.64
CA ASP A 180 -20.64 -2.10 -3.71
C ASP A 180 -19.71 -0.90 -3.45
N ALA A 181 -19.93 -0.20 -2.33
CA ALA A 181 -19.28 1.06 -2.03
C ALA A 181 -17.83 0.83 -1.58
N ASP A 182 -16.92 1.69 -2.04
CA ASP A 182 -15.56 1.81 -1.52
C ASP A 182 -15.60 2.38 -0.09
N LEU A 183 -16.53 3.33 0.12
CA LEU A 183 -16.73 4.05 1.35
C LEU A 183 -18.23 4.29 1.59
N ALA A 184 -18.74 3.86 2.73
CA ALA A 184 -20.04 4.32 3.24
C ALA A 184 -19.83 5.27 4.42
N ILE A 185 -20.57 6.36 4.47
CA ILE A 185 -20.48 7.38 5.52
C ILE A 185 -21.86 7.53 6.16
N GLY A 186 -21.95 7.40 7.48
CA GLY A 186 -23.17 7.65 8.28
C GLY A 186 -23.16 9.02 8.95
N ASN A 187 -24.26 9.44 9.57
CA ASN A 187 -24.36 10.67 10.37
C ASN A 187 -23.96 10.45 11.83
N PHE A 188 -23.77 11.51 12.62
CA PHE A 188 -23.46 11.39 14.04
C PHE A 188 -24.10 12.50 14.89
N CYS A 189 -24.07 12.31 16.21
CA CYS A 189 -24.40 13.34 17.18
C CYS A 189 -23.20 13.60 18.08
N THR A 190 -23.11 14.80 18.65
CA THR A 190 -22.16 15.08 19.73
C THR A 190 -22.85 14.96 21.09
N PHE A 191 -22.08 14.62 22.12
CA PHE A 191 -22.55 14.49 23.49
C PHE A 191 -21.55 15.14 24.46
N THR A 192 -21.97 16.12 25.25
CA THR A 192 -21.14 16.68 26.33
C THR A 192 -21.46 15.98 27.65
N GLU A 193 -20.44 15.50 28.38
CA GLU A 193 -20.66 14.78 29.64
C GLU A 193 -21.18 15.70 30.75
N ASP A 194 -20.64 16.92 30.83
CA ASP A 194 -20.97 17.91 31.87
C ASP A 194 -22.43 18.36 31.79
N ASP A 195 -22.91 18.65 30.58
CA ASP A 195 -24.28 19.14 30.35
C ASP A 195 -25.26 18.00 30.00
N ARG A 196 -24.74 16.83 29.64
CA ARG A 196 -25.50 15.67 29.13
C ARG A 196 -26.38 16.01 27.93
N ILE A 197 -25.94 16.94 27.10
CA ILE A 197 -26.66 17.43 25.93
C ILE A 197 -26.22 16.63 24.70
N VAL A 198 -27.20 16.04 24.00
CA VAL A 198 -26.99 15.53 22.66
C VAL A 198 -27.25 16.65 21.66
N SER A 199 -26.26 16.96 20.83
CA SER A 199 -26.35 17.97 19.77
C SER A 199 -26.16 17.33 18.40
N THR A 200 -26.66 18.00 17.35
CA THR A 200 -26.42 17.56 15.97
C THR A 200 -24.95 17.70 15.60
N ALA A 201 -24.48 16.85 14.68
CA ALA A 201 -23.13 16.95 14.12
C ALA A 201 -22.77 18.38 13.68
N TYR A 202 -21.50 18.77 13.90
CA TYR A 202 -21.00 20.08 13.51
C TYR A 202 -20.87 20.25 11.98
N ASP A 203 -20.91 19.17 11.20
CA ASP A 203 -20.90 19.19 9.73
C ASP A 203 -22.31 18.96 9.11
N ASN A 204 -23.37 19.04 9.93
CA ASN A 204 -24.74 18.74 9.50
C ASN A 204 -25.22 19.59 8.32
N ALA A 205 -24.71 20.82 8.16
CA ALA A 205 -25.02 21.67 7.02
C ALA A 205 -24.51 21.06 5.70
N THR A 206 -23.24 20.64 5.64
CA THR A 206 -22.67 19.93 4.49
C THR A 206 -23.38 18.60 4.27
N TRP A 207 -23.60 17.86 5.37
CA TRP A 207 -24.27 16.57 5.33
C TRP A 207 -25.63 16.63 4.64
N LYS A 208 -26.49 17.60 4.99
CA LYS A 208 -27.85 17.73 4.42
C LYS A 208 -27.86 17.93 2.90
N ASN A 209 -26.81 18.52 2.35
CA ASN A 209 -26.75 18.85 0.92
C ASN A 209 -26.27 17.67 0.06
N LEU A 210 -25.72 16.61 0.66
CA LEU A 210 -25.20 15.46 -0.07
C LEU A 210 -26.31 14.43 -0.38
N PRO A 211 -26.36 13.87 -1.60
CA PRO A 211 -27.32 12.83 -1.96
C PRO A 211 -27.23 11.61 -1.04
N LYS A 212 -28.37 11.21 -0.47
CA LYS A 212 -28.47 10.05 0.41
C LYS A 212 -28.71 8.77 -0.38
N ASN A 213 -28.07 7.67 0.05
CA ASN A 213 -28.23 6.32 -0.49
C ASN A 213 -28.05 6.26 -2.03
N LYS A 214 -27.14 7.09 -2.54
CA LYS A 214 -26.74 7.14 -3.95
C LYS A 214 -25.23 7.05 -4.05
N ILE A 215 -24.75 6.46 -5.13
CA ILE A 215 -23.32 6.44 -5.45
C ILE A 215 -22.92 7.83 -5.91
N ILE A 216 -21.98 8.42 -5.20
CA ILE A 216 -21.33 9.68 -5.52
C ILE A 216 -19.82 9.49 -5.45
N SER A 217 -19.07 10.51 -5.87
CA SER A 217 -17.61 10.52 -5.85
C SER A 217 -17.13 11.94 -5.67
N LEU A 218 -15.83 12.13 -5.43
CA LEU A 218 -15.26 13.46 -5.34
C LEU A 218 -15.44 14.28 -6.64
N GLY A 219 -15.37 13.61 -7.79
CA GLY A 219 -15.58 14.24 -9.10
C GLY A 219 -16.99 14.80 -9.31
N THR A 220 -18.00 14.17 -8.70
CA THR A 220 -19.40 14.60 -8.81
C THR A 220 -19.82 15.53 -7.67
N HIS A 221 -19.30 15.30 -6.45
CA HIS A 221 -19.68 16.02 -5.24
C HIS A 221 -18.44 16.38 -4.40
N PRO A 222 -17.71 17.45 -4.76
CA PRO A 222 -16.54 17.93 -4.01
C PRO A 222 -16.82 18.25 -2.54
N ASP A 223 -18.08 18.55 -2.20
CA ASP A 223 -18.55 18.81 -0.83
C ASP A 223 -18.28 17.65 0.14
N LEU A 224 -17.99 16.44 -0.38
CA LEU A 224 -17.50 15.32 0.42
C LEU A 224 -16.29 15.68 1.30
N LEU A 225 -15.38 16.55 0.82
CA LEU A 225 -14.23 17.04 1.60
C LEU A 225 -14.61 18.07 2.69
N GLY A 226 -15.86 18.53 2.68
CA GLY A 226 -16.43 19.40 3.72
C GLY A 226 -17.06 18.63 4.88
N LEU A 227 -17.12 17.29 4.80
CA LEU A 227 -17.55 16.45 5.91
C LEU A 227 -16.45 16.34 6.97
N SER A 228 -16.85 15.97 8.19
CA SER A 228 -15.90 15.66 9.24
C SER A 228 -14.98 14.50 8.81
N PRO A 229 -13.65 14.65 8.97
CA PRO A 229 -12.68 13.65 8.54
C PRO A 229 -12.71 12.37 9.37
N VAL A 230 -13.41 12.37 10.50
CA VAL A 230 -13.42 11.27 11.48
C VAL A 230 -13.79 9.90 10.87
N PRO A 231 -13.08 8.82 11.27
CA PRO A 231 -13.21 7.47 10.71
C PRO A 231 -14.35 6.65 11.33
N TRP A 232 -14.71 6.91 12.59
CA TRP A 232 -15.67 6.09 13.37
C TRP A 232 -17.12 6.19 12.89
N ARG A 233 -17.39 7.05 11.91
CA ARG A 233 -18.69 7.15 11.23
C ARG A 233 -18.70 6.49 9.84
N LYS A 234 -17.61 5.83 9.47
CA LYS A 234 -17.36 5.35 8.11
C LYS A 234 -17.15 3.84 8.10
N LEU A 235 -17.52 3.25 6.98
CA LEU A 235 -17.27 1.86 6.64
C LEU A 235 -16.45 1.84 5.35
N TYR A 236 -15.31 1.17 5.40
CA TYR A 236 -14.33 1.12 4.32
C TYR A 236 -14.29 -0.28 3.74
N LYS A 237 -14.31 -0.41 2.41
CA LYS A 237 -14.08 -1.71 1.78
C LYS A 237 -12.60 -2.09 1.97
N THR A 238 -12.35 -3.23 2.62
CA THR A 238 -10.97 -3.63 2.99
C THR A 238 -10.07 -3.76 1.77
N LYS A 239 -10.61 -4.33 0.69
CA LYS A 239 -9.89 -4.43 -0.59
C LYS A 239 -9.51 -3.05 -1.14
N PHE A 240 -10.42 -2.07 -1.09
CA PHE A 240 -10.16 -0.71 -1.54
C PHE A 240 -9.03 -0.05 -0.73
N LEU A 241 -9.00 -0.23 0.59
CA LEU A 241 -7.89 0.29 1.40
C LEU A 241 -6.55 -0.34 1.01
N ARG A 242 -6.53 -1.66 0.77
CA ARG A 242 -5.31 -2.41 0.42
C ARG A 242 -4.80 -2.09 -0.97
N ASP A 243 -5.67 -2.10 -1.99
CA ASP A 243 -5.33 -1.83 -3.40
C ASP A 243 -4.84 -0.39 -3.65
N HIS A 244 -4.93 0.49 -2.66
CA HIS A 244 -4.52 1.89 -2.75
C HIS A 244 -3.56 2.30 -1.63
N ASP A 245 -3.03 1.35 -0.86
CA ASP A 245 -2.13 1.57 0.27
C ASP A 245 -2.63 2.64 1.26
N ILE A 246 -3.95 2.68 1.47
CA ILE A 246 -4.57 3.68 2.33
C ILE A 246 -4.39 3.26 3.79
N VAL A 247 -3.53 4.01 4.47
CA VAL A 247 -3.27 3.93 5.91
C VAL A 247 -3.32 5.33 6.54
N TYR A 248 -3.45 5.40 7.86
CA TYR A 248 -3.20 6.65 8.58
C TYR A 248 -1.75 7.08 8.38
N PRO A 249 -1.46 8.37 8.18
CA PRO A 249 -0.10 8.83 8.25
C PRO A 249 0.43 8.70 9.67
N GLU A 250 1.66 8.21 9.78
CA GLU A 250 2.32 7.92 11.06
C GLU A 250 3.28 9.08 11.38
N GLY A 251 3.11 9.74 12.53
CA GLY A 251 3.94 10.86 12.98
C GLY A 251 3.59 11.24 14.41
N ASP A 252 4.28 12.21 15.01
CA ASP A 252 4.03 12.61 16.40
C ASP A 252 3.06 13.80 16.51
N TYR A 253 1.81 13.56 16.14
CA TYR A 253 0.77 14.59 16.10
C TYR A 253 -0.64 14.01 16.24
N PHE A 254 -1.63 14.89 16.40
CA PHE A 254 -3.05 14.54 16.39
C PHE A 254 -3.75 15.13 15.16
N TYR A 255 -4.96 14.68 14.84
CA TYR A 255 -5.75 15.04 13.64
C TYR A 255 -5.30 14.34 12.35
N GLU A 256 -4.69 13.17 12.49
CA GLU A 256 -4.31 12.23 11.43
C GLU A 256 -5.49 11.71 10.60
N ASP A 257 -6.72 11.90 11.08
CA ASP A 257 -7.96 11.65 10.35
C ASP A 257 -8.11 12.56 9.12
N ASN A 258 -7.60 13.80 9.18
CA ASN A 258 -7.65 14.76 8.09
C ASN A 258 -6.94 14.22 6.83
N PRO A 259 -5.63 13.92 6.86
CA PRO A 259 -4.95 13.37 5.69
C PRO A 259 -5.52 12.03 5.24
N LEU A 260 -5.95 11.15 6.14
CA LEU A 260 -6.63 9.89 5.77
C LEU A 260 -7.90 10.16 4.96
N HIS A 261 -8.74 11.09 5.42
CA HIS A 261 -10.00 11.43 4.75
C HIS A 261 -9.77 11.93 3.31
N TRP A 262 -8.77 12.79 3.12
CA TRP A 262 -8.37 13.27 1.80
C TRP A 262 -7.84 12.15 0.92
N HIS A 263 -6.99 11.27 1.47
CA HIS A 263 -6.43 10.16 0.72
C HIS A 263 -7.52 9.20 0.22
N VAL A 264 -8.42 8.80 1.12
CA VAL A 264 -9.58 7.96 0.81
C VAL A 264 -10.44 8.58 -0.30
N LEU A 265 -10.87 9.84 -0.14
CA LEU A 265 -11.75 10.48 -1.11
C LEU A 265 -11.06 10.78 -2.45
N SER A 266 -9.74 10.93 -2.48
CA SER A 266 -8.98 11.11 -3.72
C SER A 266 -8.94 9.85 -4.59
N LYS A 267 -9.23 8.68 -4.01
CA LYS A 267 -9.19 7.37 -4.69
C LYS A 267 -10.58 6.73 -4.81
N ALA A 268 -11.51 7.02 -3.90
CA ALA A 268 -12.82 6.40 -3.87
C ALA A 268 -13.69 6.79 -5.08
N GLY A 269 -14.06 5.80 -5.89
CA GLY A 269 -14.98 5.98 -7.02
C GLY A 269 -16.44 5.82 -6.62
N ARG A 270 -16.71 5.07 -5.54
CA ARG A 270 -18.05 4.71 -5.08
C ARG A 270 -18.25 5.06 -3.61
N VAL A 271 -18.62 6.30 -3.34
CA VAL A 271 -18.97 6.79 -2.00
C VAL A 271 -20.48 6.78 -1.84
N VAL A 272 -20.97 6.28 -0.71
CA VAL A 272 -22.40 6.34 -0.36
C VAL A 272 -22.57 7.03 0.99
N VAL A 273 -23.41 8.07 0.99
CA VAL A 273 -23.79 8.80 2.20
C VAL A 273 -25.12 8.25 2.69
N VAL A 274 -25.15 7.70 3.90
CA VAL A 274 -26.29 6.95 4.46
C VAL A 274 -27.07 7.84 5.41
N ASP A 275 -28.39 7.97 5.25
CA ASP A 275 -29.24 8.83 6.08
C ASP A 275 -29.56 8.25 7.46
N GLU A 276 -28.54 7.76 8.17
CA GLU A 276 -28.66 7.11 9.48
C GLU A 276 -27.64 7.69 10.45
N MET A 277 -28.07 7.91 11.69
CA MET A 277 -27.15 8.26 12.77
C MET A 277 -26.46 7.00 13.29
N VAL A 278 -25.13 7.00 13.32
CA VAL A 278 -24.31 5.82 13.62
C VAL A 278 -23.59 5.88 14.96
N SER A 279 -23.21 7.07 15.43
CA SER A 279 -22.36 7.25 16.61
C SER A 279 -22.73 8.50 17.42
N TYR A 280 -22.51 8.41 18.72
CA TYR A 280 -22.53 9.52 19.66
C TYR A 280 -21.11 9.86 20.08
N HIS A 281 -20.62 10.99 19.54
CA HIS A 281 -19.27 11.47 19.78
C HIS A 281 -19.18 12.32 21.05
N ARG A 282 -18.37 11.88 22.00
CA ARG A 282 -18.18 12.54 23.29
C ARG A 282 -17.27 13.77 23.16
N MET A 283 -17.75 14.88 23.68
CA MET A 283 -17.10 16.19 23.63
C MET A 283 -16.68 16.63 25.03
N ALA A 284 -15.54 17.33 25.09
CA ALA A 284 -15.04 18.06 26.26
C ALA A 284 -14.77 17.20 27.51
N ARG A 285 -14.41 15.92 27.33
CA ARG A 285 -14.00 15.09 28.48
C ARG A 285 -12.57 15.40 28.93
N GLU A 286 -12.30 15.14 30.20
CA GLU A 286 -10.93 15.19 30.73
C GLU A 286 -10.02 14.20 29.99
N GLY A 287 -8.80 14.64 29.66
CA GLY A 287 -7.83 13.86 28.89
C GLY A 287 -8.11 13.77 27.38
N GLN A 288 -9.17 14.42 26.87
CA GLN A 288 -9.37 14.53 25.42
C GLN A 288 -8.27 15.39 24.79
N THR A 289 -7.78 14.98 23.63
CA THR A 289 -6.71 15.62 22.85
C THR A 289 -6.87 17.15 22.66
N MET A 290 -8.11 17.63 22.69
CA MET A 290 -8.48 19.05 22.60
C MET A 290 -7.92 19.93 23.75
N GLY A 291 -7.46 19.34 24.86
CA GLY A 291 -6.80 20.02 25.97
C GLY A 291 -5.27 20.13 25.87
N SER A 292 -4.68 19.79 24.72
CA SER A 292 -3.24 19.95 24.47
C SER A 292 -2.83 21.42 24.28
N ALA A 293 -1.57 21.75 24.58
CA ALA A 293 -1.04 23.11 24.42
C ALA A 293 -1.32 23.68 23.03
N GLU A 294 -1.79 24.92 22.92
CA GLU A 294 -2.42 25.41 21.68
C GLU A 294 -1.49 25.44 20.47
N TYR A 295 -0.17 25.57 20.70
CA TYR A 295 0.84 25.51 19.64
C TYR A 295 0.90 24.13 18.94
N LYS A 296 0.46 23.05 19.59
CA LYS A 296 0.43 21.70 19.02
C LYS A 296 -0.59 21.57 17.88
N LEU A 297 -1.54 22.50 17.77
CA LEU A 297 -2.42 22.60 16.60
C LEU A 297 -1.65 22.91 15.30
N SER A 298 -0.38 23.35 15.40
CA SER A 298 0.52 23.46 14.26
C SER A 298 0.74 22.13 13.52
N ALA A 299 0.46 20.98 14.14
CA ALA A 299 0.39 19.65 13.51
C ALA A 299 -0.40 19.65 12.20
N LEU A 300 -1.43 20.48 12.06
CA LEU A 300 -2.18 20.63 10.81
C LEU A 300 -1.31 21.09 9.62
N CYS A 301 -0.18 21.75 9.85
CA CYS A 301 0.79 22.05 8.80
C CYS A 301 1.45 20.77 8.28
N SER A 302 1.79 19.82 9.15
CA SER A 302 2.31 18.50 8.74
C SER A 302 1.26 17.69 7.98
N HIS A 303 0.00 17.73 8.44
CA HIS A 303 -1.12 17.11 7.74
C HIS A 303 -1.33 17.70 6.35
N LEU A 304 -1.20 19.02 6.20
CA LEU A 304 -1.36 19.69 4.91
C LEU A 304 -0.21 19.37 3.94
N ASN A 305 1.03 19.17 4.42
CA ASN A 305 2.11 18.65 3.57
C ASN A 305 1.79 17.22 3.10
N THR A 306 1.31 16.36 4.01
CA THR A 306 0.90 14.99 3.70
C THR A 306 -0.23 14.97 2.67
N ILE A 307 -1.28 15.79 2.87
CA ILE A 307 -2.38 15.97 1.92
C ILE A 307 -1.87 16.45 0.57
N LEU A 308 -0.97 17.44 0.53
CA LEU A 308 -0.39 17.92 -0.72
C LEU A 308 0.35 16.79 -1.45
N GLY A 309 1.08 15.93 -0.73
CA GLY A 309 1.70 14.72 -1.28
C GLY A 309 0.67 13.79 -1.94
N TYR A 310 -0.43 13.47 -1.25
CA TYR A 310 -1.51 12.64 -1.79
C TYR A 310 -2.16 13.26 -3.03
N ILE A 311 -2.39 14.58 -3.04
CA ILE A 311 -2.96 15.29 -4.19
C ILE A 311 -2.04 15.19 -5.41
N LYS A 312 -0.72 15.31 -5.24
CA LYS A 312 0.25 15.15 -6.34
C LYS A 312 0.15 13.76 -6.99
N GLN A 313 -0.18 12.73 -6.21
CA GLN A 313 -0.34 11.33 -6.64
C GLN A 313 -1.79 10.94 -7.02
N ALA A 314 -2.75 11.87 -6.93
CA ALA A 314 -4.15 11.60 -7.25
C ALA A 314 -4.37 11.42 -8.77
N PRO A 315 -5.50 10.84 -9.21
CA PRO A 315 -5.87 10.81 -10.63
C PRO A 315 -6.01 12.21 -11.25
N ILE A 316 -5.68 12.35 -12.54
CA ILE A 316 -5.55 13.67 -13.22
C ILE A 316 -6.86 14.46 -13.28
N ASP A 317 -8.00 13.78 -13.33
CA ASP A 317 -9.34 14.33 -13.41
C ASP A 317 -9.80 14.93 -12.07
N VAL A 318 -9.41 14.34 -10.94
CA VAL A 318 -9.76 14.85 -9.60
C VAL A 318 -8.75 15.86 -9.05
N LYS A 319 -7.51 15.89 -9.55
CA LYS A 319 -6.46 16.84 -9.10
C LYS A 319 -6.93 18.30 -9.07
N PRO A 320 -7.56 18.87 -10.12
CA PRO A 320 -7.99 20.26 -10.10
C PRO A 320 -8.98 20.57 -8.96
N ILE A 321 -9.88 19.63 -8.67
CA ILE A 321 -10.86 19.73 -7.58
C ILE A 321 -10.13 19.72 -6.23
N LEU A 322 -9.23 18.75 -6.03
CA LEU A 322 -8.44 18.61 -4.81
C LEU A 322 -7.59 19.86 -4.53
N PHE A 323 -6.88 20.38 -5.54
CA PHE A 323 -6.11 21.61 -5.39
C PHE A 323 -7.00 22.82 -5.09
N LYS A 324 -8.19 22.91 -5.69
CA LYS A 324 -9.16 23.98 -5.39
C LYS A 324 -9.60 23.91 -3.92
N GLU A 325 -9.96 22.72 -3.44
CA GLU A 325 -10.39 22.52 -2.05
C GLU A 325 -9.24 22.75 -1.06
N LEU A 326 -8.01 22.30 -1.36
CA LEU A 326 -6.84 22.53 -0.50
C LEU A 326 -6.60 24.03 -0.30
N ARG A 327 -6.72 24.80 -1.38
CA ARG A 327 -6.57 26.26 -1.36
C ARG A 327 -7.69 26.95 -0.57
N GLY A 328 -8.91 26.43 -0.66
CA GLY A 328 -10.02 26.83 0.22
C GLY A 328 -9.73 26.53 1.69
N TYR A 329 -9.12 25.38 1.96
CA TYR A 329 -8.74 24.98 3.32
C TYR A 329 -7.68 25.92 3.91
N LEU A 330 -6.58 26.14 3.17
CA LEU A 330 -5.46 27.01 3.56
C LEU A 330 -5.90 28.46 3.81
N SER A 331 -6.83 28.99 3.01
CA SER A 331 -7.26 30.39 3.09
C SER A 331 -8.43 30.63 4.04
N LYS A 332 -9.29 29.64 4.29
CA LYS A 332 -10.56 29.83 5.03
C LYS A 332 -10.71 28.87 6.20
N ARG A 333 -10.63 27.56 5.96
CA ARG A 333 -11.01 26.56 6.95
C ARG A 333 -10.00 26.45 8.10
N ILE A 334 -8.72 26.72 7.87
CA ILE A 334 -7.69 26.61 8.92
C ILE A 334 -7.64 27.79 9.91
N ASN A 335 -8.42 28.85 9.71
CA ASN A 335 -8.39 30.05 10.57
C ASN A 335 -8.67 29.76 12.05
N TRP A 336 -9.42 28.70 12.37
CA TRP A 336 -9.70 28.34 13.75
C TRP A 336 -8.43 27.97 14.52
N VAL A 337 -7.41 27.39 13.85
CA VAL A 337 -6.12 27.07 14.45
C VAL A 337 -5.40 28.33 14.89
N LEU A 338 -5.37 29.32 13.99
CA LEU A 338 -4.74 30.61 14.24
C LEU A 338 -5.42 31.36 15.39
N LYS A 339 -6.76 31.37 15.42
CA LYS A 339 -7.54 32.04 16.47
C LYS A 339 -7.37 31.42 17.86
N ARG A 340 -6.93 30.16 17.94
CA ARG A 340 -6.69 29.45 19.21
C ARG A 340 -5.27 29.63 19.74
N GLN A 341 -4.36 30.25 18.97
CA GLN A 341 -2.99 30.43 19.43
C GLN A 341 -2.93 31.48 20.55
N THR A 342 -2.38 31.08 21.70
CA THR A 342 -2.06 31.99 22.82
C THR A 342 -0.67 32.60 22.69
N GLN A 343 0.21 31.95 21.93
CA GLN A 343 1.58 32.41 21.67
C GLN A 343 1.67 33.11 20.31
N PRO A 344 1.93 34.43 20.27
CA PRO A 344 2.00 35.18 19.01
C PRO A 344 3.09 34.68 18.06
N SER A 345 4.20 34.15 18.59
CA SER A 345 5.27 33.56 17.79
C SER A 345 4.80 32.30 17.05
N ALA A 346 4.09 31.40 17.75
CA ALA A 346 3.49 30.20 17.16
C ALA A 346 2.50 30.56 16.04
N GLU A 347 1.60 31.52 16.29
CA GLU A 347 0.65 31.99 15.28
C GLU A 347 1.35 32.49 14.00
N ARG A 348 2.38 33.32 14.17
CA ARG A 348 3.16 33.87 13.05
C ARG A 348 3.90 32.77 12.28
N MET A 349 4.49 31.80 12.97
CA MET A 349 5.14 30.64 12.35
C MET A 349 4.14 29.76 11.60
N ILE A 350 2.97 29.47 12.18
CA ILE A 350 1.91 28.72 11.49
C ILE A 350 1.49 29.46 10.21
N LYS A 351 1.26 30.78 10.27
CA LYS A 351 0.96 31.57 9.06
C LYS A 351 2.05 31.40 8.00
N LYS A 352 3.33 31.53 8.38
CA LYS A 352 4.46 31.33 7.46
C LYS A 352 4.44 29.94 6.83
N ARG A 353 4.25 28.89 7.63
CA ARG A 353 4.11 27.50 7.18
C ARG A 353 2.98 27.32 6.17
N LEU A 354 1.81 27.89 6.45
CA LEU A 354 0.67 27.84 5.52
C LEU A 354 0.99 28.50 4.19
N SER A 355 1.73 29.62 4.19
CA SER A 355 2.17 30.27 2.95
C SER A 355 3.16 29.41 2.16
N GLN A 356 4.11 28.73 2.83
CA GLN A 356 5.08 27.84 2.17
C GLN A 356 4.36 26.65 1.50
N ILE A 357 3.35 26.08 2.16
CA ILE A 357 2.51 25.01 1.58
C ILE A 357 1.68 25.55 0.41
N GLY A 358 1.14 26.77 0.54
CA GLY A 358 0.45 27.48 -0.53
C GLY A 358 1.32 27.69 -1.76
N ASP A 359 2.55 28.17 -1.58
CA ASP A 359 3.54 28.37 -2.64
C ASP A 359 3.86 27.04 -3.34
N LYS A 360 4.10 25.95 -2.58
CA LYS A 360 4.31 24.60 -3.16
C LYS A 360 3.11 24.12 -3.99
N SER A 361 1.88 24.44 -3.56
CA SER A 361 0.67 24.06 -4.30
C SER A 361 0.52 24.78 -5.65
N LEU A 362 1.13 25.96 -5.80
CA LEU A 362 1.11 26.75 -7.05
C LEU A 362 2.16 26.31 -8.07
N MET A 363 3.23 25.67 -7.63
CA MET A 363 4.30 25.19 -8.52
C MET A 363 3.86 23.99 -9.39
N GLU A 364 2.71 23.39 -9.09
CA GLU A 364 2.17 22.24 -9.82
C GLU A 364 1.53 22.65 -11.16
N ARG A 365 2.03 22.06 -12.26
CA ARG A 365 1.64 22.43 -13.63
C ARG A 365 0.17 22.13 -13.92
N GLY A 366 -0.50 23.03 -14.63
CA GLY A 366 -1.89 22.83 -15.10
C GLY A 366 -2.96 23.12 -14.06
N VAL A 367 -2.58 23.66 -12.91
CA VAL A 367 -3.48 24.06 -11.83
C VAL A 367 -3.58 25.59 -11.86
N GLY A 368 -4.79 26.15 -12.04
CA GLY A 368 -4.99 27.61 -12.14
C GLY A 368 -4.57 28.38 -10.87
N SER A 369 -4.56 29.72 -10.90
CA SER A 369 -4.14 30.55 -9.75
C SER A 369 -5.11 30.49 -8.56
N PHE A 370 -4.66 30.90 -7.37
CA PHE A 370 -5.57 31.26 -6.27
C PHE A 370 -6.55 32.36 -6.73
N GLY A 371 -7.73 32.41 -6.12
CA GLY A 371 -8.59 33.60 -6.18
C GLY A 371 -7.90 34.79 -5.52
N LYS A 372 -8.27 36.03 -5.91
CA LYS A 372 -7.61 37.28 -5.45
C LYS A 372 -7.48 37.34 -3.92
N ASP A 373 -8.55 37.05 -3.19
CA ASP A 373 -8.56 37.08 -1.72
C ASP A 373 -7.59 36.08 -1.10
N ALA A 374 -7.50 34.87 -1.67
CA ALA A 374 -6.59 33.84 -1.19
C ALA A 374 -5.13 34.19 -1.50
N MET A 375 -4.83 34.81 -2.65
CA MET A 375 -3.49 35.32 -2.95
C MET A 375 -3.06 36.40 -1.96
N GLN A 376 -3.94 37.38 -1.69
CA GLN A 376 -3.66 38.44 -0.73
C GLN A 376 -3.35 37.86 0.65
N LYS A 377 -4.14 36.86 1.06
CA LYS A 377 -3.96 36.19 2.35
C LYS A 377 -2.68 35.37 2.44
N MET A 378 -2.30 34.64 1.38
CA MET A 378 -1.01 33.95 1.35
C MET A 378 0.17 34.93 1.40
N ALA A 379 0.04 36.11 0.76
CA ALA A 379 1.05 37.16 0.84
C ALA A 379 1.15 37.78 2.25
N GLU A 380 0.02 37.96 2.95
CA GLU A 380 0.00 38.35 4.37
C GLU A 380 0.70 37.29 5.23
N TYR A 381 0.33 36.02 5.05
CA TYR A 381 0.90 34.90 5.79
C TYR A 381 2.40 34.75 5.59
N LYS A 382 2.88 34.98 4.36
CA LYS A 382 4.31 34.94 4.02
C LYS A 382 5.11 36.00 4.78
N LYS A 383 4.51 37.16 5.06
CA LYS A 383 5.11 38.28 5.81
C LYS A 383 4.94 38.16 7.32
N ALA A 384 4.14 37.19 7.80
CA ALA A 384 3.84 37.06 9.23
C ALA A 384 5.06 36.65 10.05
N TYR A 385 6.05 35.97 9.46
CA TYR A 385 7.31 35.59 10.11
C TYR A 385 8.49 35.78 9.14
N PRO A 386 9.66 36.23 9.61
CA PRO A 386 10.82 36.44 8.75
C PRO A 386 11.27 35.14 8.06
N ASP A 387 11.86 35.27 6.87
CA ASP A 387 12.66 34.19 6.30
C ASP A 387 13.93 34.05 7.16
N VAL A 388 14.26 32.82 7.54
CA VAL A 388 15.45 32.49 8.31
C VAL A 388 16.17 31.34 7.63
N ASP A 389 17.51 31.38 7.61
CA ASP A 389 18.32 30.34 6.97
C ASP A 389 18.29 29.05 7.80
N LEU A 390 18.26 29.17 9.14
CA LEU A 390 18.35 28.06 10.07
C LEU A 390 17.34 28.15 11.22
N THR A 391 16.68 27.04 11.54
CA THR A 391 15.99 26.85 12.83
C THR A 391 16.75 25.87 13.71
N ILE A 392 17.09 26.29 14.93
CA ILE A 392 17.74 25.45 15.94
C ILE A 392 16.69 25.00 16.96
N VAL A 393 16.59 23.70 17.20
CA VAL A 393 15.64 23.12 18.17
C VAL A 393 16.40 22.55 19.36
N ILE A 394 15.99 22.91 20.57
CA ILE A 394 16.62 22.47 21.83
C ILE A 394 15.57 21.85 22.74
N PRO A 395 15.58 20.53 23.00
CA PRO A 395 14.79 19.94 24.07
C PRO A 395 15.50 20.16 25.41
N VAL A 396 14.79 20.70 26.40
CA VAL A 396 15.34 21.07 27.70
C VAL A 396 14.61 20.31 28.80
N PHE A 397 15.36 19.57 29.62
CA PHE A 397 14.86 18.96 30.84
C PHE A 397 15.97 18.98 31.90
N ASN A 398 15.77 19.76 32.97
CA ASN A 398 16.69 19.86 34.11
C ASN A 398 18.15 20.14 33.73
N ALA A 399 18.39 21.22 32.99
CA ALA A 399 19.68 21.61 32.45
C ALA A 399 20.13 23.01 32.90
N GLU A 400 19.61 23.53 34.02
CA GLU A 400 19.82 24.91 34.48
C GLU A 400 21.31 25.32 34.50
N ASP A 401 22.18 24.42 34.94
CA ASP A 401 23.61 24.62 35.12
C ASP A 401 24.41 24.72 33.82
N LEU A 402 23.92 24.14 32.72
CA LEU A 402 24.63 24.07 31.44
C LEU A 402 23.98 24.89 30.33
N LEU A 403 22.69 25.20 30.48
CA LEU A 403 21.87 25.81 29.45
C LEU A 403 22.38 27.19 29.01
N THR A 404 22.92 27.97 29.93
CA THR A 404 23.50 29.29 29.63
C THR A 404 24.62 29.17 28.60
N GLU A 405 25.59 28.27 28.80
CA GLU A 405 26.70 28.06 27.86
C GLU A 405 26.20 27.56 26.50
N THR A 406 25.22 26.65 26.52
CA THR A 406 24.58 26.13 25.30
C THR A 406 23.94 27.26 24.50
N VAL A 407 23.10 28.08 25.13
CA VAL A 407 22.40 29.17 24.45
C VAL A 407 23.36 30.25 23.98
N GLU A 408 24.33 30.67 24.79
CA GLU A 408 25.32 31.68 24.38
C GLU A 408 26.20 31.17 23.21
N SER A 409 26.50 29.86 23.15
CA SER A 409 27.20 29.28 21.98
C SER A 409 26.37 29.40 20.70
N ILE A 410 25.04 29.29 20.77
CA ILE A 410 24.14 29.50 19.63
C ILE A 410 24.04 30.98 19.28
N MET A 411 23.95 31.86 20.28
CA MET A 411 23.94 33.31 20.07
C MET A 411 25.25 33.87 19.51
N SER A 412 26.30 33.04 19.44
CA SER A 412 27.58 33.40 18.79
C SER A 412 27.52 33.41 17.26
N ILE A 413 26.50 32.81 16.65
CA ILE A 413 26.28 32.79 15.19
C ILE A 413 26.02 34.22 14.69
N LYS A 414 26.72 34.63 13.62
CA LYS A 414 26.65 36.00 13.07
C LYS A 414 26.45 36.06 11.57
N GLY A 415 26.84 35.03 10.83
CA GLY A 415 26.88 34.99 9.37
C GLY A 415 25.57 34.58 8.69
N ILE A 416 24.56 34.15 9.46
CA ILE A 416 23.28 33.65 8.95
C ILE A 416 22.12 34.15 9.81
N THR A 417 20.94 34.21 9.22
CA THR A 417 19.69 34.47 9.94
C THR A 417 19.19 33.16 10.56
N PHE A 418 18.80 33.20 11.84
CA PHE A 418 18.31 32.00 12.51
C PHE A 418 17.28 32.32 13.59
N ASN A 419 16.48 31.31 13.95
CA ASN A 419 15.66 31.30 15.16
C ASN A 419 15.94 30.05 16.01
N VAL A 420 15.60 30.13 17.29
CA VAL A 420 15.71 29.03 18.24
C VAL A 420 14.31 28.68 18.76
N LEU A 421 13.95 27.40 18.71
CA LEU A 421 12.77 26.85 19.33
C LEU A 421 13.21 25.96 20.49
N ALA A 422 13.16 26.50 21.71
CA ALA A 422 13.46 25.75 22.93
C ALA A 422 12.19 25.15 23.50
N VAL A 423 12.22 23.87 23.85
CA VAL A 423 11.08 23.14 24.41
C VAL A 423 11.43 22.68 25.81
N ASP A 424 10.86 23.33 26.83
CA ASP A 424 10.91 22.82 28.19
C ASP A 424 10.00 21.60 28.32
N ASP A 425 10.61 20.45 28.54
CA ASP A 425 9.96 19.15 28.68
C ASP A 425 9.65 18.86 30.17
N GLY A 426 9.08 19.85 30.86
CA GLY A 426 8.61 19.74 32.23
C GLY A 426 9.73 19.74 33.26
N SER A 427 10.67 20.68 33.14
CA SER A 427 11.77 20.82 34.10
C SER A 427 11.24 21.18 35.49
N SER A 428 11.93 20.67 36.51
CA SER A 428 11.66 20.96 37.93
C SER A 428 12.68 21.90 38.56
N ASP A 429 13.74 22.26 37.82
CA ASP A 429 14.77 23.22 38.22
C ASP A 429 14.55 24.62 37.58
N GLY A 430 15.54 25.51 37.63
CA GLY A 430 15.47 26.85 37.06
C GLY A 430 15.51 26.94 35.53
N SER A 431 15.55 25.82 34.80
CA SER A 431 15.69 25.80 33.33
C SER A 431 14.62 26.63 32.61
N LEU A 432 13.34 26.46 32.97
CA LEU A 432 12.25 27.20 32.33
C LEU A 432 12.37 28.72 32.56
N ALA A 433 12.76 29.11 33.78
CA ALA A 433 12.96 30.52 34.11
C ALA A 433 14.10 31.14 33.29
N LEU A 434 15.21 30.40 33.10
CA LEU A 434 16.31 30.84 32.23
C LEU A 434 15.88 30.96 30.77
N LEU A 435 15.17 29.96 30.22
CA LEU A 435 14.63 30.02 28.87
C LEU A 435 13.76 31.27 28.63
N GLN A 436 12.88 31.58 29.58
CA GLN A 436 12.02 32.78 29.52
C GLN A 436 12.81 34.09 29.59
N GLN A 437 13.97 34.11 30.26
CA GLN A 437 14.87 35.27 30.22
C GLN A 437 15.47 35.45 28.83
N TYR A 438 15.88 34.37 28.18
CA TYR A 438 16.41 34.39 26.81
C TYR A 438 15.36 34.81 25.77
N GLU A 439 14.12 34.31 25.88
CA GLU A 439 13.01 34.74 25.02
C GLU A 439 12.71 36.24 25.13
N LYS A 440 12.81 36.81 26.33
CA LYS A 440 12.68 38.27 26.53
C LYS A 440 13.86 39.05 25.96
N LYS A 441 15.06 38.47 26.00
CA LYS A 441 16.31 39.10 25.56
C LYS A 441 16.47 39.08 24.03
N TYR A 442 16.01 38.02 23.35
CA TYR A 442 16.27 37.78 21.93
C TYR A 442 14.97 37.55 21.14
N PRO A 443 14.64 38.38 20.14
CA PRO A 443 13.38 38.27 19.39
C PRO A 443 13.28 37.01 18.51
N ASN A 444 14.40 36.34 18.25
CA ASN A 444 14.49 35.11 17.49
C ASN A 444 14.54 33.86 18.37
N PHE A 445 14.39 33.97 19.70
CA PHE A 445 14.35 32.85 20.63
C PHE A 445 12.91 32.65 21.13
N HIS A 446 12.35 31.45 20.95
CA HIS A 446 10.95 31.13 21.30
C HIS A 446 10.91 29.92 22.23
N VAL A 447 10.10 30.01 23.28
CA VAL A 447 10.00 28.99 24.33
C VAL A 447 8.63 28.32 24.31
N PHE A 448 8.63 27.01 24.26
CA PHE A 448 7.45 26.16 24.34
C PHE A 448 7.57 25.25 25.56
N THR A 449 6.43 24.85 26.12
CA THR A 449 6.39 23.98 27.30
C THR A 449 5.51 22.77 27.05
N GLN A 450 5.83 21.68 27.74
CA GLN A 450 4.98 20.50 27.89
C GLN A 450 5.35 19.74 29.16
N GLY A 451 4.52 18.79 29.59
CA GLY A 451 4.94 17.82 30.60
C GLY A 451 6.01 16.87 30.04
N ASN A 452 6.85 16.31 30.92
CA ASN A 452 7.96 15.44 30.54
C ASN A 452 7.52 14.22 29.73
N LYS A 453 7.99 14.15 28.49
CA LYS A 453 7.73 13.05 27.54
C LYS A 453 9.01 12.52 26.87
N GLY A 454 10.17 13.05 27.24
CA GLY A 454 11.47 12.74 26.66
C GLY A 454 11.85 13.66 25.49
N ALA A 455 13.16 13.78 25.28
CA ALA A 455 13.75 14.70 24.31
C ALA A 455 13.21 14.54 22.88
N GLY A 456 12.98 13.30 22.42
CA GLY A 456 12.41 13.05 21.09
C GLY A 456 11.03 13.68 20.91
N ARG A 457 10.13 13.49 21.89
CA ARG A 457 8.77 14.09 21.88
C ARG A 457 8.83 15.62 22.01
N ALA A 458 9.77 16.15 22.79
CA ALA A 458 10.00 17.59 22.89
C ALA A 458 10.45 18.20 21.56
N ARG A 459 11.40 17.58 20.84
CA ARG A 459 11.80 17.99 19.48
C ARG A 459 10.61 17.94 18.52
N ASN A 460 9.87 16.83 18.52
CA ASN A 460 8.71 16.61 17.66
C ASN A 460 7.61 17.67 17.83
N ALA A 461 7.38 18.14 19.07
CA ALA A 461 6.33 19.09 19.40
C ALA A 461 6.41 20.41 18.63
N VAL A 462 7.61 20.81 18.18
CA VAL A 462 7.85 22.05 17.43
C VAL A 462 8.21 21.84 15.97
N ILE A 463 8.40 20.60 15.49
CA ILE A 463 8.66 20.32 14.07
C ILE A 463 7.66 21.01 13.12
N PRO A 464 6.34 21.02 13.39
CA PRO A 464 5.38 21.68 12.51
C PRO A 464 5.51 23.21 12.46
N LEU A 465 6.18 23.84 13.44
CA LEU A 465 6.43 25.27 13.53
C LEU A 465 7.73 25.71 12.84
N ILE A 466 8.62 24.78 12.49
CA ILE A 466 9.94 25.13 11.94
C ILE A 466 9.81 25.85 10.61
N THR A 467 10.40 27.04 10.49
CA THR A 467 10.27 27.89 9.29
C THR A 467 11.57 28.05 8.50
N GLY A 468 12.73 27.73 9.10
CA GLY A 468 14.02 27.93 8.46
C GLY A 468 14.21 27.08 7.20
N GLU A 469 15.09 27.50 6.30
CA GLU A 469 15.43 26.68 5.12
C GLU A 469 16.04 25.33 5.54
N TYR A 470 16.89 25.37 6.57
CA TYR A 470 17.45 24.19 7.23
C TYR A 470 17.11 24.16 8.72
N THR A 471 17.27 22.98 9.30
CA THR A 471 17.03 22.68 10.71
C THR A 471 18.25 22.01 11.34
N TYR A 472 18.54 22.36 12.58
CA TYR A 472 19.56 21.72 13.40
C TYR A 472 19.01 21.40 14.79
N PHE A 473 19.21 20.18 15.28
CA PHE A 473 18.75 19.75 16.60
C PHE A 473 19.95 19.69 17.54
N LEU A 474 19.90 20.38 18.68
CA LEU A 474 20.98 20.45 19.66
C LEU A 474 20.48 20.05 21.04
N ASP A 475 21.28 19.32 21.81
CA ASP A 475 20.95 18.97 23.19
C ASP A 475 21.23 20.14 24.14
N ALA A 476 20.42 20.28 25.19
CA ALA A 476 20.51 21.40 26.13
C ALA A 476 21.85 21.45 26.90
N ASP A 477 22.55 20.32 26.97
CA ASP A 477 23.85 20.14 27.61
C ASP A 477 25.03 20.09 26.64
N ASP A 478 24.87 20.51 25.37
CA ASP A 478 25.96 20.55 24.39
C ASP A 478 26.17 21.95 23.81
N VAL A 479 27.42 22.30 23.43
CA VAL A 479 27.76 23.62 22.84
C VAL A 479 28.17 23.49 21.39
N ILE A 480 28.03 24.56 20.61
CA ILE A 480 28.43 24.59 19.20
C ILE A 480 29.54 25.60 18.90
N ASP A 481 30.28 25.32 17.83
CA ASP A 481 31.06 26.33 17.10
C ASP A 481 30.18 26.98 16.03
N GLY A 482 29.76 28.23 16.28
CA GLY A 482 28.86 28.96 15.40
C GLY A 482 29.42 29.13 13.99
N LYS A 483 30.74 29.32 13.84
CA LYS A 483 31.35 29.51 12.52
C LYS A 483 31.40 28.22 11.72
N ALA A 484 31.72 27.10 12.36
CA ALA A 484 31.69 25.80 11.70
C ALA A 484 30.26 25.41 11.27
N LEU A 485 29.24 25.79 12.03
CA LEU A 485 27.83 25.58 11.65
C LEU A 485 27.43 26.45 10.45
N GLU A 486 27.85 27.72 10.43
CA GLU A 486 27.67 28.60 9.26
C GLU A 486 28.30 28.01 8.00
N ASP A 487 29.53 27.50 8.11
CA ASP A 487 30.24 26.91 6.97
C ASP A 487 29.56 25.61 6.48
N ALA A 488 28.97 24.83 7.40
CA ALA A 488 28.17 23.67 7.06
C ALA A 488 26.88 24.04 6.32
N LEU A 489 26.22 25.11 6.74
CA LEU A 489 25.01 25.60 6.08
C LEU A 489 25.34 26.18 4.69
N ALA A 490 26.43 26.94 4.57
CA ALA A 490 26.91 27.47 3.30
C ALA A 490 27.24 26.35 2.30
N LEU A 491 27.81 25.24 2.78
CA LEU A 491 28.00 24.02 1.98
C LEU A 491 26.64 23.43 1.55
N ALA A 492 25.71 23.27 2.49
CA ALA A 492 24.39 22.68 2.23
C ALA A 492 23.65 23.42 1.12
N VAL A 493 23.61 24.76 1.19
CA VAL A 493 22.98 25.63 0.18
C VAL A 493 23.71 25.56 -1.14
N ARG A 494 25.05 25.71 -1.15
CA ARG A 494 25.85 25.76 -2.38
C ARG A 494 25.76 24.47 -3.19
N GLU A 495 25.70 23.33 -2.53
CA GLU A 495 25.72 22.00 -3.15
C GLU A 495 24.35 21.32 -3.14
N ASP A 496 23.29 22.04 -2.74
CA ASP A 496 21.89 21.59 -2.64
C ASP A 496 21.76 20.24 -1.92
N HIS A 497 22.39 20.13 -0.75
CA HIS A 497 22.29 18.93 0.09
C HIS A 497 20.98 18.93 0.89
N ASP A 498 20.29 17.80 0.92
CA ASP A 498 19.13 17.63 1.81
C ASP A 498 19.56 17.36 3.26
N LEU A 499 20.76 16.80 3.45
CA LEU A 499 21.31 16.42 4.75
C LEU A 499 22.82 16.63 4.73
N VAL A 500 23.36 17.38 5.69
CA VAL A 500 24.81 17.61 5.84
C VAL A 500 25.28 17.12 7.19
N PHE A 501 26.19 16.15 7.19
CA PHE A 501 26.81 15.62 8.41
C PHE A 501 27.99 16.48 8.85
N VAL A 502 28.09 16.71 10.17
CA VAL A 502 29.10 17.58 10.76
C VAL A 502 29.90 16.84 11.84
N LYS A 503 31.19 17.15 11.98
CA LYS A 503 32.01 16.52 13.03
C LYS A 503 31.62 17.03 14.40
N TYR A 504 31.97 16.23 15.40
CA TYR A 504 31.89 16.59 16.80
C TYR A 504 33.16 16.22 17.55
N LYS A 505 33.29 16.78 18.75
CA LYS A 505 34.29 16.38 19.74
C LYS A 505 33.61 16.07 21.05
N ILE A 506 34.27 15.28 21.90
CA ILE A 506 33.75 14.89 23.21
C ILE A 506 34.55 15.62 24.28
N GLU A 507 33.86 16.30 25.19
CA GLU A 507 34.44 16.90 26.37
C GLU A 507 34.08 16.07 27.61
N LEU A 508 35.09 15.64 28.37
CA LEU A 508 34.91 15.13 29.72
C LEU A 508 34.82 16.33 30.65
N HIS A 509 33.60 16.73 31.01
CA HIS A 509 33.33 18.06 31.56
C HIS A 509 34.04 18.29 32.89
N GLU A 510 34.02 17.30 33.81
CA GLU A 510 34.70 17.45 35.11
C GLU A 510 36.24 17.54 34.96
N ASP A 511 36.81 16.85 33.97
CA ASP A 511 38.26 16.82 33.72
C ASP A 511 38.76 17.96 32.82
N LYS A 512 37.84 18.72 32.20
CA LYS A 512 38.12 19.71 31.13
C LYS A 512 39.00 19.18 30.00
N LYS A 513 38.91 17.87 29.72
CA LYS A 513 39.66 17.20 28.67
C LYS A 513 38.77 17.02 27.45
N THR A 514 39.28 17.39 26.29
CA THR A 514 38.61 17.15 25.01
C THR A 514 39.30 16.05 24.24
N LYS A 515 38.52 15.22 23.55
CA LYS A 515 38.98 14.24 22.57
C LYS A 515 38.13 14.36 21.31
N GLY A 516 38.62 13.82 20.19
CA GLY A 516 37.87 13.75 18.94
C GLY A 516 36.62 12.87 19.03
N MET A 517 36.03 12.60 17.86
CA MET A 517 34.91 11.66 17.72
C MET A 517 35.23 10.28 18.32
N PHE A 518 34.22 9.45 18.56
CA PHE A 518 34.46 8.03 18.85
C PHE A 518 35.26 7.38 17.72
N ASN A 519 36.13 6.42 18.06
CA ASN A 519 37.00 5.77 17.07
C ASN A 519 36.22 5.19 15.89
N SER A 520 35.04 4.60 16.13
CA SER A 520 34.14 4.09 15.10
C SER A 520 33.72 5.17 14.10
N ASP A 521 33.25 6.32 14.60
CA ASP A 521 32.82 7.43 13.75
C ASP A 521 34.01 8.11 13.07
N ALA A 522 35.16 8.20 13.75
CA ALA A 522 36.38 8.78 13.18
C ALA A 522 36.88 7.96 11.97
N ASP A 523 36.80 6.63 12.04
CA ASP A 523 37.17 5.76 10.93
C ASP A 523 36.16 5.84 9.78
N LEU A 524 34.86 5.92 10.06
CA LEU A 524 33.83 6.20 9.04
C LEU A 524 34.05 7.58 8.39
N TRP A 525 34.49 8.59 9.15
CA TRP A 525 34.78 9.92 8.59
C TRP A 525 35.97 9.91 7.62
N LYS A 526 36.98 9.07 7.87
CA LYS A 526 38.07 8.83 6.91
C LYS A 526 37.55 8.17 5.62
N GLN A 527 36.56 7.28 5.74
CA GLN A 527 35.91 6.69 4.56
C GLN A 527 35.08 7.72 3.79
N LEU A 528 34.36 8.61 4.47
CA LEU A 528 33.62 9.72 3.83
C LEU A 528 34.54 10.61 3.00
N ALA A 529 35.76 10.88 3.48
CA ALA A 529 36.77 11.64 2.74
C ALA A 529 37.12 11.02 1.37
N ASN A 530 36.98 9.71 1.22
CA ASN A 530 37.28 8.98 -0.01
C ASN A 530 36.03 8.65 -0.85
N ALA A 531 34.83 8.93 -0.36
CA ALA A 531 33.57 8.61 -1.03
C ALA A 531 33.32 9.52 -2.24
N LYS A 532 33.31 8.92 -3.43
CA LYS A 532 33.21 9.64 -4.72
C LYS A 532 31.78 9.96 -5.14
N ASP A 533 30.81 9.22 -4.62
CA ASP A 533 29.40 9.33 -4.98
C ASP A 533 28.52 9.39 -3.72
N ASN A 534 27.28 9.81 -3.94
CA ASN A 534 26.30 10.06 -2.89
C ASN A 534 25.75 8.77 -2.25
N GLU A 535 25.70 7.66 -2.98
CA GLU A 535 25.23 6.37 -2.46
C GLU A 535 26.24 5.79 -1.46
N THR A 536 27.52 5.82 -1.81
CA THR A 536 28.62 5.47 -0.91
C THR A 536 28.59 6.35 0.35
N ARG A 537 28.41 7.66 0.21
CA ARG A 537 28.25 8.56 1.37
C ARG A 537 27.07 8.17 2.24
N ARG A 538 25.90 7.90 1.65
CA ARG A 538 24.69 7.46 2.34
C ARG A 538 24.94 6.20 3.18
N ASN A 539 25.58 5.20 2.59
CA ASN A 539 25.92 3.94 3.26
C ASN A 539 26.89 4.13 4.43
N ILE A 540 27.85 5.03 4.31
CA ILE A 540 28.80 5.32 5.39
C ILE A 540 28.10 6.09 6.53
N VAL A 541 27.32 7.13 6.23
CA VAL A 541 26.67 7.94 7.28
C VAL A 541 25.59 7.19 8.04
N ALA A 542 24.95 6.18 7.43
CA ALA A 542 23.98 5.30 8.08
C ALA A 542 24.59 4.44 9.21
N GLN A 543 25.92 4.32 9.25
CA GLN A 543 26.65 3.56 10.28
C GLN A 543 27.16 4.45 11.42
N LEU A 544 27.06 5.77 11.28
CA LEU A 544 27.46 6.70 12.34
C LEU A 544 26.57 6.56 13.56
N ILE A 545 27.10 6.90 14.73
CA ILE A 545 26.28 6.98 15.94
C ILE A 545 25.12 7.98 15.73
N ASN A 546 23.95 7.61 16.23
CA ASN A 546 22.67 8.23 15.87
C ASN A 546 22.40 9.56 16.57
N TYR A 547 23.43 10.39 16.81
CA TYR A 547 23.25 11.67 17.49
C TYR A 547 22.41 12.66 16.66
N PRO A 548 21.49 13.42 17.28
CA PRO A 548 20.67 14.40 16.57
C PRO A 548 21.50 15.57 16.03
N TRP A 549 22.53 15.99 16.78
CA TRP A 549 23.34 17.19 16.53
C TRP A 549 24.51 16.98 15.55
N ASN A 550 24.77 15.77 15.05
CA ASN A 550 25.85 15.57 14.08
C ASN A 550 25.39 15.78 12.62
N ARG A 551 24.24 16.45 12.42
CA ARG A 551 23.68 16.71 11.09
C ARG A 551 22.78 17.94 11.04
N VAL A 552 22.79 18.62 9.89
CA VAL A 552 21.85 19.69 9.50
C VAL A 552 20.93 19.12 8.42
N ILE A 553 19.62 19.29 8.56
CA ILE A 553 18.61 18.75 7.63
C ILE A 553 17.87 19.88 6.91
N LYS A 554 17.65 19.75 5.60
CA LYS A 554 16.79 20.66 4.83
C LYS A 554 15.36 20.54 5.34
N THR A 555 14.78 21.65 5.76
CA THR A 555 13.47 21.66 6.43
C THR A 555 12.35 21.10 5.55
N SER A 556 12.43 21.29 4.22
CA SER A 556 11.49 20.67 3.29
C SER A 556 11.55 19.15 3.30
N LEU A 557 12.73 18.54 3.44
CA LEU A 557 12.86 17.09 3.60
C LEU A 557 12.15 16.63 4.87
N LEU A 558 12.43 17.29 6.01
CA LEU A 558 11.83 16.97 7.31
C LEU A 558 10.30 16.97 7.24
N HIS A 559 9.71 18.00 6.62
CA HIS A 559 8.25 18.15 6.54
C HIS A 559 7.59 17.29 5.47
N ASP A 560 8.16 17.23 4.27
CA ASP A 560 7.54 16.56 3.12
C ASP A 560 7.64 15.02 3.24
N GLN A 561 8.62 14.52 4.00
CA GLN A 561 8.80 13.10 4.28
C GLN A 561 8.29 12.73 5.68
N ASN A 562 7.68 13.68 6.40
CA ASN A 562 7.03 13.44 7.68
C ASN A 562 7.97 12.79 8.71
N ILE A 563 9.18 13.34 8.84
CA ILE A 563 10.26 12.77 9.65
C ILE A 563 10.16 13.27 11.09
N PHE A 564 10.16 12.33 12.05
CA PHE A 564 10.09 12.58 13.48
C PHE A 564 11.12 11.75 14.25
N PHE A 565 11.40 12.14 15.49
CA PHE A 565 12.08 11.33 16.48
C PHE A 565 11.16 10.22 17.01
N GLY A 566 11.75 9.10 17.44
CA GLY A 566 11.02 7.96 18.01
C GLY A 566 10.33 8.29 19.34
N ALA A 567 9.29 7.52 19.68
CA ALA A 567 8.46 7.71 20.87
C ALA A 567 9.17 7.40 22.20
N THR A 568 10.25 6.63 22.15
CA THR A 568 10.86 5.98 23.30
C THR A 568 11.75 6.96 24.08
N VAL A 569 11.74 6.90 25.42
CA VAL A 569 12.55 7.81 26.26
C VAL A 569 14.05 7.68 25.96
N VAL A 570 14.53 6.45 25.76
CA VAL A 570 15.86 6.12 25.25
C VAL A 570 15.77 5.75 23.77
N HIS A 571 16.87 5.89 23.01
CA HIS A 571 16.93 5.48 21.60
C HIS A 571 15.98 6.22 20.63
N ASN A 572 15.39 7.35 21.03
CA ASN A 572 14.50 8.15 20.17
C ASN A 572 15.17 8.63 18.88
N ASP A 573 16.50 8.77 18.87
CA ASP A 573 17.22 9.28 17.71
C ASP A 573 17.37 8.25 16.58
N ILE A 574 17.11 6.95 16.84
CA ILE A 574 17.23 5.90 15.83
C ILE A 574 16.31 6.15 14.64
N THR A 575 15.04 6.42 14.90
CA THR A 575 14.05 6.72 13.85
C THR A 575 14.48 7.92 13.02
N TYR A 576 14.82 9.03 13.67
CA TYR A 576 15.22 10.26 13.00
C TYR A 576 16.46 10.05 12.13
N HIS A 577 17.48 9.35 12.65
CA HIS A 577 18.70 9.01 11.94
C HIS A 577 18.40 8.24 10.64
N TRP A 578 17.70 7.11 10.76
CA TRP A 578 17.47 6.24 9.60
C TRP A 578 16.48 6.84 8.61
N HIS A 579 15.38 7.43 9.08
CA HIS A 579 14.37 8.01 8.20
C HIS A 579 14.93 9.21 7.41
N SER A 580 15.72 10.09 8.02
CA SER A 580 16.36 11.21 7.31
C SER A 580 17.35 10.77 6.24
N ILE A 581 18.15 9.73 6.50
CA ILE A 581 19.13 9.21 5.53
C ILE A 581 18.44 8.51 4.36
N LEU A 582 17.43 7.69 4.63
CA LEU A 582 16.65 6.97 3.60
C LEU A 582 15.91 7.93 2.68
N ALA A 583 15.41 9.04 3.24
CA ALA A 583 14.63 10.03 2.49
C ALA A 583 15.49 11.05 1.73
N ALA A 584 16.72 11.31 2.18
CA ALA A 584 17.62 12.28 1.57
C ALA A 584 18.09 11.86 0.16
N LYS A 585 17.92 12.76 -0.81
CA LYS A 585 18.42 12.56 -2.18
C LYS A 585 19.89 12.91 -2.26
N ASN A 586 20.34 13.98 -1.61
CA ASN A 586 21.72 14.46 -1.65
C ASN A 586 22.29 14.65 -0.24
N ILE A 587 23.41 13.98 0.05
CA ILE A 587 24.06 13.95 1.36
C ILE A 587 25.46 14.55 1.26
N GLY A 588 25.67 15.59 2.06
CA GLY A 588 26.95 16.25 2.25
C GLY A 588 27.58 15.93 3.59
N TYR A 589 28.83 16.32 3.76
CA TYR A 589 29.52 16.29 5.04
C TYR A 589 30.59 17.38 5.11
N THR A 590 30.95 17.80 6.33
CA THR A 590 32.02 18.79 6.56
C THR A 590 33.20 18.21 7.34
N GLN A 591 34.32 18.93 7.30
CA GLN A 591 35.49 18.63 8.11
C GLN A 591 35.54 19.44 9.42
N GLY A 592 34.73 20.51 9.51
CA GLY A 592 34.63 21.38 10.68
C GLY A 592 33.96 20.68 11.85
N THR A 593 34.49 20.89 13.05
CA THR A 593 33.88 20.39 14.29
C THR A 593 32.82 21.37 14.74
N VAL A 594 31.55 20.97 14.66
CA VAL A 594 30.40 21.83 14.97
C VAL A 594 29.96 21.65 16.41
N CYS A 595 29.76 20.42 16.88
CA CYS A 595 29.24 20.17 18.22
C CYS A 595 30.35 19.70 19.18
N THR A 596 30.33 20.23 20.41
CA THR A 596 31.09 19.70 21.54
C THR A 596 30.12 18.98 22.46
N HIS A 597 30.16 17.66 22.43
CA HIS A 597 29.33 16.80 23.24
C HIS A 597 29.92 16.65 24.65
N ARG A 598 29.21 17.10 25.69
CA ARG A 598 29.69 17.05 27.08
C ARG A 598 29.28 15.74 27.75
N LYS A 599 30.26 15.05 28.34
CA LYS A 599 30.09 13.84 29.14
C LYS A 599 30.45 14.09 30.59
N PHE A 600 29.67 13.50 31.48
CA PHE A 600 29.79 13.66 32.92
C PHE A 600 30.00 12.30 33.60
N ASN A 601 30.85 12.28 34.62
CA ASN A 601 31.10 11.12 35.48
C ASN A 601 30.07 10.99 36.60
N ALA A 602 29.63 12.11 37.18
CA ALA A 602 28.76 12.11 38.37
C ALA A 602 27.26 12.38 38.07
N ARG A 603 26.94 12.99 36.91
CA ARG A 603 25.55 13.31 36.54
C ARG A 603 24.83 12.07 36.02
N VAL A 604 23.59 11.86 36.48
CA VAL A 604 22.71 10.81 35.96
C VAL A 604 22.24 11.21 34.56
N GLN A 605 23.01 10.84 33.52
CA GLN A 605 22.58 10.98 32.12
C GLN A 605 21.77 9.76 31.68
N ILE A 606 20.85 9.98 30.74
CA ILE A 606 20.03 8.91 30.14
C ILE A 606 20.90 7.82 29.48
N THR A 607 22.09 8.19 29.02
CA THR A 607 23.10 7.27 28.46
C THR A 607 23.68 6.28 29.48
N ASN A 608 23.59 6.57 30.79
CA ASN A 608 24.09 5.73 31.88
C ASN A 608 22.99 4.91 32.59
N ILE A 609 21.75 4.93 32.09
CA ILE A 609 20.64 4.14 32.65
C ILE A 609 20.86 2.65 32.37
N ASN A 610 20.82 1.82 33.43
CA ASN A 610 20.89 0.35 33.40
C ASN A 610 19.62 -0.30 33.99
N ASP A 611 18.44 0.28 33.71
CA ASP A 611 17.15 -0.22 34.21
C ASP A 611 16.22 -0.72 33.08
N GLY A 612 14.99 -1.10 33.45
CA GLY A 612 14.00 -1.65 32.53
C GLY A 612 13.65 -0.76 31.33
N ARG A 613 13.94 0.55 31.36
CA ARG A 613 13.75 1.45 30.20
C ARG A 613 14.61 1.04 29.01
N ARG A 614 15.70 0.29 29.20
CA ARG A 614 16.52 -0.26 28.10
C ARG A 614 15.78 -1.26 27.21
N MET A 615 14.68 -1.84 27.69
CA MET A 615 13.80 -2.69 26.86
C MET A 615 13.26 -1.95 25.63
N ALA A 616 13.11 -0.61 25.72
CA ALA A 616 12.59 0.22 24.64
C ALA A 616 13.46 0.23 23.36
N VAL A 617 14.69 -0.32 23.41
CA VAL A 617 15.51 -0.52 22.20
C VAL A 617 14.81 -1.39 21.16
N LEU A 618 14.07 -2.42 21.60
CA LEU A 618 13.33 -3.32 20.71
C LEU A 618 12.21 -2.56 19.98
N ASP A 619 11.53 -1.68 20.70
CA ASP A 619 10.44 -0.86 20.18
C ASP A 619 10.93 0.18 19.17
N ALA A 620 12.01 0.89 19.51
CA ALA A 620 12.65 1.84 18.61
C ALA A 620 13.13 1.16 17.32
N LEU A 621 13.70 -0.04 17.43
CA LEU A 621 14.15 -0.83 16.28
C LEU A 621 12.97 -1.37 15.46
N ARG A 622 11.91 -1.90 16.07
CA ARG A 622 10.71 -2.37 15.35
C ARG A 622 10.05 -1.26 14.54
N TYR A 623 9.85 -0.11 15.17
CA TYR A 623 9.27 1.05 14.50
C TYR A 623 10.15 1.51 13.33
N THR A 624 11.46 1.59 13.54
CA THR A 624 12.40 1.99 12.49
C THR A 624 12.50 0.93 11.39
N HIS A 625 12.42 -0.36 11.72
CA HIS A 625 12.42 -1.45 10.73
C HIS A 625 11.25 -1.31 9.76
N ALA A 626 10.05 -0.97 10.25
CA ALA A 626 8.90 -0.73 9.38
C ALA A 626 9.14 0.42 8.37
N ILE A 627 9.89 1.46 8.77
CA ILE A 627 10.27 2.57 7.87
C ILE A 627 11.32 2.09 6.85
N VAL A 628 12.34 1.37 7.29
CA VAL A 628 13.41 0.82 6.43
C VAL A 628 12.80 -0.09 5.37
N VAL A 629 11.89 -0.99 5.75
CA VAL A 629 11.26 -1.97 4.85
C VAL A 629 10.36 -1.30 3.81
N ARG A 630 9.60 -0.26 4.19
CA ARG A 630 8.71 0.49 3.29
C ARG A 630 9.47 1.46 2.37
N SER A 631 10.76 1.69 2.60
CA SER A 631 11.53 2.60 1.78
C SER A 631 11.69 2.05 0.36
N THR A 632 11.41 2.90 -0.62
CA THR A 632 12.32 3.24 -1.73
C THR A 632 13.54 2.34 -1.94
N ARG A 633 14.42 2.42 -0.94
CA ARG A 633 15.80 1.96 -0.93
C ARG A 633 16.01 0.76 0.01
N SER A 634 14.93 0.05 0.37
CA SER A 634 14.97 -1.05 1.34
C SER A 634 16.04 -2.07 0.99
N SER A 635 16.11 -2.52 -0.27
CA SER A 635 17.11 -3.49 -0.74
C SER A 635 18.56 -3.02 -0.57
N GLU A 636 18.84 -1.71 -0.67
CA GLU A 636 20.17 -1.12 -0.48
C GLU A 636 20.61 -1.19 1.00
N PHE A 637 19.67 -1.01 1.94
CA PHE A 637 19.98 -0.76 3.35
C PHE A 637 19.65 -1.92 4.29
N LEU A 638 18.88 -2.92 3.88
CA LEU A 638 18.44 -4.02 4.76
C LEU A 638 19.61 -4.73 5.46
N GLN A 639 20.73 -4.93 4.75
CA GLN A 639 21.92 -5.56 5.31
C GLN A 639 22.59 -4.67 6.37
N SER A 640 22.83 -3.40 6.06
CA SER A 640 23.41 -2.42 6.98
C SER A 640 22.52 -2.20 8.21
N TRP A 641 21.20 -2.12 8.00
CA TRP A 641 20.19 -2.05 9.04
C TRP A 641 20.26 -3.27 9.97
N SER A 642 20.32 -4.47 9.40
CA SER A 642 20.42 -5.73 10.17
C SER A 642 21.66 -5.78 11.05
N GLN A 643 22.81 -5.38 10.50
CA GLN A 643 24.07 -5.32 11.25
C GLN A 643 23.98 -4.30 12.39
N PHE A 644 23.48 -3.09 12.11
CA PHE A 644 23.25 -2.05 13.12
C PHE A 644 22.34 -2.55 14.24
N ALA A 645 21.17 -3.10 13.90
CA ALA A 645 20.19 -3.61 14.86
C ALA A 645 20.79 -4.74 15.72
N THR A 646 21.50 -5.69 15.11
CA THR A 646 22.13 -6.82 15.81
C THR A 646 23.19 -6.36 16.80
N HIS A 647 24.07 -5.43 16.40
CA HIS A 647 25.09 -4.87 17.30
C HIS A 647 24.46 -4.09 18.45
N LEU A 648 23.46 -3.25 18.16
CA LEU A 648 22.80 -2.45 19.19
C LEU A 648 22.07 -3.33 20.21
N LEU A 649 21.39 -4.38 19.76
CA LEU A 649 20.74 -5.35 20.66
C LEU A 649 21.76 -6.05 21.55
N THR A 650 22.89 -6.48 20.98
CA THR A 650 23.96 -7.11 21.77
C THR A 650 24.50 -6.17 22.85
N TRP A 651 24.77 -4.91 22.49
CA TRP A 651 25.22 -3.88 23.42
C TRP A 651 24.18 -3.56 24.52
N ALA A 652 22.89 -3.57 24.17
CA ALA A 652 21.82 -3.25 25.09
C ALA A 652 21.60 -4.34 26.15
N GLU A 653 21.82 -5.62 25.80
CA GLU A 653 21.65 -6.76 26.71
C GLU A 653 22.48 -6.63 28.00
N GLU A 654 23.72 -6.14 27.88
CA GLU A 654 24.64 -5.93 29.01
C GLU A 654 24.11 -4.91 30.04
N ARG A 655 23.17 -4.06 29.62
CA ARG A 655 22.62 -2.94 30.41
C ARG A 655 21.19 -3.19 30.86
N ILE A 656 20.64 -4.36 30.56
CA ILE A 656 19.30 -4.78 30.98
C ILE A 656 19.40 -5.55 32.30
N PRO A 657 18.56 -5.23 33.31
CA PRO A 657 18.50 -5.93 34.59
C PRO A 657 18.33 -7.45 34.42
N ASN A 658 18.89 -8.22 35.34
CA ASN A 658 18.87 -9.68 35.28
C ASN A 658 17.43 -10.23 35.20
N GLU A 659 16.49 -9.66 35.95
CA GLU A 659 15.09 -10.10 35.95
C GLU A 659 14.33 -9.89 34.63
N LEU A 660 14.82 -9.02 33.73
CA LEU A 660 14.21 -8.75 32.43
C LEU A 660 14.94 -9.44 31.26
N ARG A 661 16.13 -10.02 31.52
CA ARG A 661 17.03 -10.49 30.47
C ARG A 661 16.47 -11.66 29.66
N ASP A 662 15.70 -12.56 30.28
CA ASP A 662 15.09 -13.68 29.56
C ASP A 662 13.98 -13.21 28.60
N ASN A 663 13.10 -12.32 29.07
CA ASN A 663 12.09 -11.68 28.22
C ASN A 663 12.75 -10.88 27.08
N TYR A 664 13.83 -10.16 27.39
CA TYR A 664 14.62 -9.45 26.39
C TYR A 664 15.16 -10.39 25.31
N ARG A 665 15.76 -11.52 25.68
CA ARG A 665 16.31 -12.51 24.72
C ARG A 665 15.23 -13.07 23.81
N ILE A 666 14.05 -13.37 24.34
CA ILE A 666 12.90 -13.84 23.55
C ILE A 666 12.50 -12.77 22.52
N LYS A 667 12.27 -11.53 22.96
CA LYS A 667 11.86 -10.44 22.05
C LYS A 667 12.96 -10.08 21.04
N ARG A 668 14.23 -10.14 21.45
CA ARG A 668 15.40 -9.98 20.58
C ARG A 668 15.41 -11.04 19.49
N GLN A 669 15.25 -12.30 19.85
CA GLN A 669 15.24 -13.40 18.89
C GLN A 669 14.09 -13.24 17.87
N GLN A 670 12.88 -12.95 18.35
CA GLN A 670 11.72 -12.69 17.48
C GLN A 670 11.99 -11.55 16.49
N PHE A 671 12.63 -10.46 16.93
CA PHE A 671 12.94 -9.34 16.06
C PHE A 671 14.07 -9.65 15.05
N LEU A 672 15.08 -10.43 15.45
CA LEU A 672 16.13 -10.86 14.53
C LEU A 672 15.60 -11.86 13.48
N GLU A 673 14.65 -12.71 13.86
CA GLU A 673 13.92 -13.58 12.93
C GLU A 673 13.09 -12.76 11.94
N GLU A 674 12.40 -11.72 12.40
CA GLU A 674 11.67 -10.78 11.55
C GLU A 674 12.59 -10.13 10.51
N ILE A 675 13.73 -9.57 10.94
CA ILE A 675 14.74 -9.00 10.03
C ILE A 675 15.27 -10.07 9.07
N GLY A 676 15.60 -11.26 9.57
CA GLY A 676 16.16 -12.35 8.78
C GLY A 676 15.21 -12.85 7.69
N ASN A 677 13.92 -12.94 8.01
CA ASN A 677 12.88 -13.31 7.05
C ASN A 677 12.71 -12.22 5.97
N THR A 678 12.69 -10.95 6.38
CA THR A 678 12.68 -9.80 5.46
C THR A 678 13.86 -9.83 4.48
N ILE A 679 15.08 -10.14 4.95
CA ILE A 679 16.28 -10.24 4.09
C ILE A 679 16.20 -11.42 3.12
N LYS A 680 15.68 -12.56 3.56
CA LYS A 680 15.61 -13.79 2.76
C LYS A 680 14.48 -13.78 1.72
N GLY A 681 13.67 -12.73 1.68
CA GLY A 681 12.41 -12.74 0.92
C GLY A 681 11.43 -13.82 1.42
N CYS A 682 11.66 -14.39 2.61
CA CYS A 682 10.76 -15.37 3.22
C CYS A 682 9.59 -14.62 3.85
N PRO A 683 8.33 -15.05 3.63
CA PRO A 683 7.20 -14.56 4.42
C PRO A 683 7.49 -14.83 5.91
N VAL A 684 7.57 -13.78 6.73
CA VAL A 684 7.69 -13.91 8.19
C VAL A 684 6.43 -14.61 8.71
N GLN A 685 6.55 -15.82 9.26
CA GLN A 685 5.51 -16.38 10.13
C GLN A 685 5.82 -16.00 11.57
N HIS A 686 5.30 -14.85 12.00
CA HIS A 686 4.43 -14.72 13.18
C HIS A 686 3.83 -13.31 13.18
N SER A 687 2.53 -13.25 13.46
CA SER A 687 1.65 -12.06 13.49
C SER A 687 2.36 -10.71 13.68
N ILE A 688 2.69 -10.02 12.57
CA ILE A 688 3.13 -8.61 12.41
C ILE A 688 3.51 -8.42 10.92
N PRO A 689 3.55 -7.18 10.36
CA PRO A 689 3.36 -6.92 8.94
C PRO A 689 4.67 -6.86 8.13
N SER A 690 4.65 -7.46 6.95
CA SER A 690 5.54 -7.09 5.84
C SER A 690 4.73 -7.10 4.53
N ALA A 691 4.38 -5.89 4.08
CA ALA A 691 4.02 -5.62 2.70
C ALA A 691 5.31 -5.67 1.87
N ALA A 692 5.76 -6.88 1.56
CA ALA A 692 6.75 -7.20 0.52
C ALA A 692 6.38 -8.48 -0.23
N ILE A 693 5.14 -8.95 -0.05
CA ILE A 693 4.46 -9.94 -0.93
C ILE A 693 3.40 -9.21 -1.79
N ALA A 694 3.33 -7.87 -1.69
CA ALA A 694 2.28 -7.07 -2.32
C ALA A 694 2.47 -6.83 -3.83
N PHE A 695 3.51 -7.39 -4.47
CA PHE A 695 3.55 -7.50 -5.94
C PHE A 695 3.05 -8.85 -6.48
N GLU A 696 2.72 -9.82 -5.60
CA GLU A 696 2.09 -11.08 -6.02
C GLU A 696 0.58 -11.15 -5.71
N LYS A 697 0.00 -10.18 -5.00
CA LYS A 697 -1.42 -10.24 -4.58
C LYS A 697 -2.31 -9.05 -4.95
N GLU A 698 -1.86 -8.15 -5.82
CA GLU A 698 -2.76 -7.19 -6.47
C GLU A 698 -3.34 -7.74 -7.77
N GLY A 699 -4.62 -8.13 -7.71
CA GLY A 699 -5.64 -7.68 -8.66
C GLY A 699 -5.38 -7.79 -10.16
N GLN A 700 -4.60 -8.77 -10.62
CA GLN A 700 -4.37 -9.00 -12.05
C GLN A 700 -5.66 -9.31 -12.83
N PHE A 701 -6.71 -9.78 -12.15
CA PHE A 701 -8.02 -10.06 -12.73
C PHE A 701 -8.76 -8.83 -13.29
N GLY A 702 -8.51 -7.64 -12.73
CA GLY A 702 -9.26 -6.43 -13.07
C GLY A 702 -8.93 -5.86 -14.45
N LYS A 703 -7.69 -6.03 -14.94
CA LYS A 703 -7.27 -5.45 -16.23
C LYS A 703 -7.76 -6.27 -17.42
N ALA A 704 -7.69 -7.61 -17.41
CA ALA A 704 -8.35 -8.37 -18.46
C ALA A 704 -9.88 -8.23 -18.41
N ALA A 705 -10.50 -8.30 -17.22
CA ALA A 705 -11.94 -8.13 -17.07
C ALA A 705 -12.44 -6.79 -17.65
N ALA A 706 -11.82 -5.69 -17.25
CA ALA A 706 -12.23 -4.35 -17.67
C ALA A 706 -11.97 -4.11 -19.17
N ILE A 707 -10.90 -4.64 -19.75
CA ILE A 707 -10.63 -4.49 -21.20
C ILE A 707 -11.59 -5.37 -22.03
N TYR A 708 -11.91 -6.59 -21.57
CA TYR A 708 -12.92 -7.45 -22.21
C TYR A 708 -14.35 -6.90 -22.06
N ASP A 709 -14.64 -6.16 -20.99
CA ASP A 709 -15.93 -5.49 -20.78
C ASP A 709 -16.04 -4.17 -21.56
N LEU A 710 -14.97 -3.36 -21.68
CA LEU A 710 -14.96 -2.10 -22.45
C LEU A 710 -15.19 -2.32 -23.96
N LEU A 711 -14.56 -3.34 -24.54
CA LEU A 711 -14.57 -3.57 -26.00
C LEU A 711 -15.88 -4.19 -26.52
N ALA A 712 -16.77 -4.65 -25.63
CA ALA A 712 -18.08 -5.19 -26.00
C ALA A 712 -19.22 -4.16 -25.90
N THR A 713 -18.96 -2.98 -25.34
CA THR A 713 -19.95 -1.92 -25.09
C THR A 713 -19.77 -0.69 -25.97
N ASP A 714 -18.66 -0.56 -26.70
CA ASP A 714 -18.32 0.68 -27.40
C ASP A 714 -18.30 0.48 -28.93
N SER A 715 -19.48 0.58 -29.54
CA SER A 715 -19.66 0.62 -31.00
C SER A 715 -19.67 2.04 -31.56
N GLU A 716 -19.45 3.08 -30.76
CA GLU A 716 -19.72 4.46 -31.20
C GLU A 716 -18.49 5.32 -31.51
N HIS A 717 -17.26 5.00 -31.06
CA HIS A 717 -16.11 5.89 -31.36
C HIS A 717 -14.76 5.21 -31.68
N PRO A 718 -14.63 4.43 -32.78
CA PRO A 718 -13.35 3.94 -33.28
C PRO A 718 -12.54 4.99 -34.08
N GLU A 719 -12.88 6.29 -34.02
CA GLU A 719 -12.23 7.35 -34.81
C GLU A 719 -11.40 8.35 -33.99
N LEU A 720 -11.57 8.41 -32.66
CA LEU A 720 -10.92 9.44 -31.84
C LEU A 720 -9.44 9.14 -31.47
N HIS A 721 -9.04 7.88 -31.25
CA HIS A 721 -7.63 7.51 -31.06
C HIS A 721 -6.77 7.48 -32.34
N TRP A 722 -7.38 7.53 -33.53
CA TRP A 722 -6.70 7.29 -34.82
C TRP A 722 -6.33 8.62 -35.49
N LYS A 723 -7.13 9.67 -35.29
CA LYS A 723 -6.83 11.02 -35.80
C LYS A 723 -5.56 11.63 -35.22
N GLU A 724 -5.18 11.29 -33.99
CA GLU A 724 -3.93 11.74 -33.38
C GLU A 724 -2.71 10.96 -33.88
N ARG A 725 -2.89 9.67 -34.17
CA ARG A 725 -1.90 8.83 -34.87
C ARG A 725 -1.64 9.37 -36.28
N ASP A 726 -2.68 9.67 -37.04
CA ASP A 726 -2.53 10.20 -38.41
C ASP A 726 -1.96 11.63 -38.41
N ARG A 727 -2.19 12.42 -37.35
CA ARG A 727 -1.54 13.73 -37.15
C ARG A 727 -0.05 13.59 -36.87
N ILE A 728 0.35 12.66 -35.99
CA ILE A 728 1.76 12.40 -35.67
C ILE A 728 2.47 11.77 -36.88
N ILE A 729 1.81 10.84 -37.59
CA ILE A 729 2.30 10.28 -38.84
C ILE A 729 2.46 11.38 -39.90
N ALA A 730 1.46 12.24 -40.12
CA ALA A 730 1.54 13.34 -41.09
C ALA A 730 2.62 14.39 -40.75
N ILE A 731 2.87 14.62 -39.45
CA ILE A 731 3.97 15.48 -38.98
C ILE A 731 5.34 14.82 -39.23
N MET A 732 5.41 13.48 -39.22
CA MET A 732 6.65 12.70 -39.31
C MET A 732 6.98 12.20 -40.73
N THR A 733 5.99 11.99 -41.61
CA THR A 733 6.18 11.53 -43.00
C THR A 733 6.68 12.63 -43.95
N ASN A 734 6.72 13.90 -43.52
CA ASN A 734 7.32 15.00 -44.28
C ASN A 734 8.86 15.06 -44.20
N GLY A 735 9.53 13.91 -44.00
CA GLY A 735 10.90 13.66 -44.43
C GLY A 735 12.06 14.37 -43.71
N ASP A 736 11.82 15.41 -42.91
CA ASP A 736 12.90 16.35 -42.52
C ASP A 736 13.15 16.48 -41.01
N MET A 737 12.73 15.52 -40.17
CA MET A 737 13.00 15.63 -38.73
C MET A 737 14.43 15.19 -38.35
N LYS A 738 15.25 16.14 -37.91
CA LYS A 738 16.60 15.87 -37.38
C LYS A 738 16.51 15.28 -35.97
N LYS A 739 17.51 14.46 -35.61
CA LYS A 739 17.70 13.69 -34.35
C LYS A 739 17.23 14.34 -33.03
N GLY A 740 17.16 15.67 -32.94
CA GLY A 740 16.72 16.40 -31.74
C GLY A 740 15.22 16.70 -31.62
N GLU A 741 14.47 16.68 -32.73
CA GLU A 741 13.08 17.15 -32.76
C GLU A 741 12.08 16.06 -32.32
N ALA A 742 12.36 14.79 -32.61
CA ALA A 742 11.57 13.65 -32.10
C ALA A 742 11.64 13.53 -30.57
N VAL A 743 12.81 13.81 -29.98
CA VAL A 743 13.01 13.85 -28.54
C VAL A 743 12.25 15.04 -27.92
N GLN A 744 12.26 16.21 -28.57
CA GLN A 744 11.47 17.37 -28.13
C GLN A 744 9.96 17.15 -28.19
N ALA A 745 9.44 16.47 -29.22
CA ALA A 745 8.01 16.15 -29.32
C ALA A 745 7.53 15.26 -28.16
N GLY A 746 8.36 14.31 -27.69
CA GLY A 746 8.09 13.48 -26.51
C GLY A 746 8.21 14.25 -25.18
N LEU A 747 9.07 15.28 -25.12
CA LEU A 747 9.32 16.10 -23.92
C LEU A 747 8.18 17.07 -23.57
N HIS A 748 7.30 17.41 -24.52
CA HIS A 748 6.19 18.34 -24.32
C HIS A 748 4.87 17.72 -23.79
N LEU A 749 4.87 16.42 -23.48
CA LEU A 749 3.69 15.69 -23.01
C LEU A 749 3.62 15.58 -21.48
N LYS A 750 2.42 15.42 -20.88
CA LYS A 750 2.21 15.39 -19.41
C LYS A 750 2.64 14.03 -18.81
N ASP A 751 3.10 14.03 -17.55
CA ASP A 751 3.90 12.93 -16.98
C ASP A 751 3.22 11.55 -16.84
N ALA A 752 1.91 11.44 -16.59
CA ALA A 752 1.22 10.13 -16.55
C ALA A 752 0.99 9.53 -17.95
N GLU A 753 0.91 10.37 -18.99
CA GLU A 753 0.82 9.93 -20.38
C GLU A 753 2.20 9.65 -20.98
N LYS A 754 3.27 10.28 -20.48
CA LYS A 754 4.65 10.06 -20.92
C LYS A 754 5.01 8.59 -20.89
N SER A 755 4.70 7.90 -19.80
CA SER A 755 4.91 6.47 -19.62
C SER A 755 4.39 5.62 -20.80
N GLN A 756 3.07 5.58 -21.01
CA GLN A 756 2.48 4.76 -22.08
C GLN A 756 2.82 5.28 -23.47
N LYS A 757 3.01 6.60 -23.63
CA LYS A 757 3.43 7.19 -24.90
C LYS A 757 4.91 6.91 -25.20
N TRP A 758 5.79 6.80 -24.21
CA TRP A 758 7.20 6.39 -24.37
C TRP A 758 7.32 4.92 -24.72
N LEU A 759 6.47 4.05 -24.16
CA LEU A 759 6.41 2.67 -24.62
C LEU A 759 5.88 2.57 -26.04
N ARG A 760 4.84 3.33 -26.39
CA ARG A 760 4.36 3.43 -27.78
C ARG A 760 5.43 4.01 -28.71
N VAL A 761 6.23 4.97 -28.25
CA VAL A 761 7.39 5.53 -28.97
C VAL A 761 8.51 4.49 -29.07
N ALA A 762 8.77 3.68 -28.05
CA ALA A 762 9.77 2.61 -28.08
C ALA A 762 9.35 1.47 -29.01
N HIS A 763 8.08 1.05 -28.95
CA HIS A 763 7.48 0.14 -29.92
C HIS A 763 7.56 0.72 -31.34
N TRP A 764 7.18 1.99 -31.53
CA TRP A 764 7.26 2.64 -32.83
C TRP A 764 8.69 2.81 -33.34
N LEU A 765 9.67 3.10 -32.48
CA LEU A 765 11.09 3.15 -32.85
C LEU A 765 11.63 1.75 -33.20
N GLY A 766 11.12 0.71 -32.53
CA GLY A 766 11.32 -0.68 -32.94
C GLY A 766 10.74 -0.96 -34.33
N ASP A 767 9.54 -0.48 -34.61
CA ASP A 767 8.88 -0.58 -35.92
C ASP A 767 9.52 0.30 -37.01
N LEU A 768 10.16 1.41 -36.62
CA LEU A 768 11.00 2.27 -37.45
C LEU A 768 12.42 1.73 -37.65
N LYS A 769 12.75 0.59 -37.04
CA LYS A 769 13.93 -0.20 -37.41
C LYS A 769 15.26 0.48 -37.04
N ASN A 770 15.27 1.34 -36.02
CA ASN A 770 16.46 2.10 -35.64
C ASN A 770 16.87 1.86 -34.18
N PRO A 771 17.75 0.87 -33.91
CA PRO A 771 18.15 0.52 -32.56
C PRO A 771 18.88 1.65 -31.82
N ASP A 772 19.67 2.47 -32.52
CA ASP A 772 20.42 3.59 -31.92
C ASP A 772 19.51 4.66 -31.29
N LEU A 773 18.30 4.83 -31.84
CA LEU A 773 17.30 5.78 -31.31
C LEU A 773 16.56 5.22 -30.09
N ILE A 774 16.42 3.90 -29.98
CA ILE A 774 15.77 3.26 -28.82
C ILE A 774 16.63 3.40 -27.56
N ASP A 775 17.95 3.30 -27.70
CA ASP A 775 18.89 3.51 -26.59
C ASP A 775 18.95 4.96 -26.10
N GLN A 776 18.41 5.90 -26.87
CA GLN A 776 18.31 7.32 -26.51
C GLN A 776 16.98 7.65 -25.81
N ILE A 777 16.05 6.70 -25.71
CA ILE A 777 14.83 6.86 -24.91
C ILE A 777 15.22 6.86 -23.43
N PRO A 778 15.00 7.96 -22.69
CA PRO A 778 15.32 8.00 -21.27
C PRO A 778 14.46 6.96 -20.55
N LEU A 779 15.11 6.06 -19.80
CA LEU A 779 14.43 5.19 -18.85
C LEU A 779 13.72 6.10 -17.83
N PRO A 780 12.38 6.05 -17.70
CA PRO A 780 11.70 6.76 -16.63
C PRO A 780 12.23 6.21 -15.30
N ASN A 781 12.52 7.09 -14.34
CA ASN A 781 12.88 6.66 -12.99
C ASN A 781 11.67 5.92 -12.38
N ASP A 782 11.82 4.59 -12.28
CA ASP A 782 11.19 3.65 -11.34
C ASP A 782 9.69 3.28 -11.45
N GLU A 783 9.03 3.43 -12.61
CA GLU A 783 7.63 2.93 -12.75
C GLU A 783 7.34 2.08 -14.00
N TRP A 784 8.35 1.76 -14.81
CA TRP A 784 8.23 0.77 -15.89
C TRP A 784 9.02 -0.47 -15.53
N ASP A 785 8.40 -1.64 -15.65
CA ASP A 785 9.14 -2.87 -15.86
C ASP A 785 10.08 -2.63 -17.05
N SER A 786 11.35 -2.36 -16.77
CA SER A 786 12.41 -2.14 -17.77
C SER A 786 12.51 -3.29 -18.78
N SER A 787 11.81 -4.40 -18.52
CA SER A 787 11.68 -5.60 -19.34
C SER A 787 10.90 -5.38 -20.65
N GLU A 788 9.82 -4.59 -20.69
CA GLU A 788 9.05 -4.38 -21.95
C GLU A 788 9.87 -3.58 -23.00
N LEU A 789 10.79 -2.72 -22.56
CA LEU A 789 11.76 -2.06 -23.44
C LEU A 789 12.78 -3.05 -24.02
N LEU A 790 13.13 -4.12 -23.31
CA LEU A 790 14.00 -5.18 -23.84
C LEU A 790 13.33 -5.88 -25.02
N ILE A 791 12.01 -6.09 -24.97
CA ILE A 791 11.25 -6.65 -26.09
C ILE A 791 11.23 -5.69 -27.28
N ALA A 792 11.05 -4.38 -27.05
CA ALA A 792 11.16 -3.39 -28.12
C ALA A 792 12.56 -3.35 -28.76
N LYS A 793 13.63 -3.46 -27.95
CA LYS A 793 15.01 -3.56 -28.43
C LYS A 793 15.27 -4.86 -29.20
N ALA A 794 14.71 -5.98 -28.72
CA ALA A 794 14.76 -7.24 -29.44
C ALA A 794 14.14 -7.09 -30.83
N ASN A 795 12.93 -6.51 -30.94
CA ASN A 795 12.28 -6.23 -32.22
C ASN A 795 13.17 -5.41 -33.18
N ALA A 796 13.77 -4.31 -32.69
CA ALA A 796 14.65 -3.49 -33.51
C ALA A 796 15.90 -4.24 -34.00
N CYS A 797 16.51 -5.04 -33.13
CA CYS A 797 17.68 -5.85 -33.46
C CYS A 797 17.35 -6.96 -34.47
N GLY A 798 16.23 -7.66 -34.26
CA GLY A 798 15.74 -8.67 -35.19
C GLY A 798 15.49 -8.08 -36.58
N HIS A 799 14.94 -6.86 -36.64
CA HIS A 799 14.70 -6.18 -37.91
C HIS A 799 15.96 -5.92 -38.72
N VAL A 800 17.03 -5.41 -38.08
CA VAL A 800 18.31 -5.15 -38.74
C VAL A 800 19.15 -6.43 -38.95
N GLY A 801 18.58 -7.60 -38.70
CA GLY A 801 19.23 -8.90 -38.88
C GLY A 801 20.23 -9.27 -37.77
N ASN A 802 20.28 -8.53 -36.67
CA ASN A 802 21.18 -8.80 -35.54
C ASN A 802 20.56 -9.85 -34.59
N ARG A 803 20.63 -11.12 -35.01
CA ARG A 803 20.09 -12.27 -34.27
C ARG A 803 20.73 -12.45 -32.89
N SER A 804 22.03 -12.18 -32.75
CA SER A 804 22.74 -12.28 -31.48
C SER A 804 22.22 -11.26 -30.46
N ALA A 805 22.03 -10.01 -30.87
CA ALA A 805 21.47 -8.98 -29.99
C ALA A 805 19.99 -9.25 -29.68
N TRP A 806 19.20 -9.70 -30.66
CA TRP A 806 17.82 -10.15 -30.44
C TRP A 806 17.77 -11.19 -29.32
N LEU A 807 18.59 -12.25 -29.43
CA LEU A 807 18.63 -13.34 -28.44
C LEU A 807 19.08 -12.84 -27.07
N GLN A 808 20.06 -11.95 -27.01
CA GLN A 808 20.54 -11.35 -25.76
C GLN A 808 19.44 -10.56 -25.04
N TYR A 809 18.68 -9.73 -25.76
CA TYR A 809 17.60 -8.96 -25.15
C TYR A 809 16.44 -9.84 -24.71
N VAL A 810 16.06 -10.86 -25.48
CA VAL A 810 15.04 -11.83 -25.07
C VAL A 810 15.48 -12.62 -23.84
N ASN A 811 16.72 -13.10 -23.79
CA ASN A 811 17.22 -13.83 -22.63
C ASN A 811 17.34 -12.95 -21.39
N ARG A 812 17.72 -11.68 -21.54
CA ARG A 812 17.71 -10.72 -20.41
C ARG A 812 16.28 -10.47 -19.93
N TYR A 813 15.31 -10.42 -20.84
CA TYR A 813 13.90 -10.33 -20.49
C TYR A 813 13.44 -11.57 -19.71
N LEU A 814 13.80 -12.78 -20.16
CA LEU A 814 13.47 -14.04 -19.48
C LEU A 814 14.16 -14.15 -18.10
N ASP A 815 15.39 -13.68 -17.96
CA ASP A 815 16.16 -13.68 -16.71
C ASP A 815 15.50 -12.81 -15.63
N ILE A 816 14.94 -11.65 -16.00
CA ILE A 816 14.15 -10.80 -15.08
C ILE A 816 12.95 -11.59 -14.50
N HIS A 817 12.39 -12.51 -15.28
CA HIS A 817 11.27 -13.35 -14.87
C HIS A 817 11.70 -14.73 -14.34
N GLN A 818 13.00 -14.94 -14.07
CA GLN A 818 13.56 -16.20 -13.57
C GLN A 818 13.27 -17.42 -14.47
N MET A 819 13.10 -17.19 -15.78
CA MET A 819 12.86 -18.24 -16.78
C MET A 819 14.17 -18.72 -17.38
N SER A 820 14.21 -19.99 -17.83
CA SER A 820 15.40 -20.49 -18.51
C SER A 820 15.68 -19.71 -19.80
N PRO A 821 16.95 -19.41 -20.11
CA PRO A 821 17.30 -18.76 -21.36
C PRO A 821 16.97 -19.67 -22.55
N ILE A 822 16.61 -19.04 -23.65
CA ILE A 822 16.45 -19.70 -24.95
C ILE A 822 17.74 -19.63 -25.77
N SER A 823 17.86 -20.52 -26.73
CA SER A 823 18.90 -20.51 -27.77
C SER A 823 18.26 -20.63 -29.15
N LEU A 824 19.03 -20.44 -30.22
CA LEU A 824 18.56 -20.61 -31.60
C LEU A 824 19.26 -21.81 -32.23
N ASP A 825 18.56 -22.53 -33.12
CA ASP A 825 19.17 -23.56 -33.95
C ASP A 825 19.86 -22.94 -35.17
N ASP A 826 21.20 -22.89 -35.16
CA ASP A 826 21.98 -22.32 -36.26
C ASP A 826 21.90 -23.14 -37.56
N ASN A 827 21.43 -24.40 -37.49
CA ASN A 827 21.45 -25.35 -38.61
C ASN A 827 20.31 -25.22 -39.63
N GLN A 828 19.37 -24.28 -39.45
CA GLN A 828 18.15 -24.24 -40.28
C GLN A 828 18.18 -23.19 -41.39
N GLY A 829 19.05 -22.17 -41.34
CA GLY A 829 19.06 -21.07 -42.33
C GLY A 829 17.67 -20.46 -42.59
N SER A 830 16.74 -20.65 -41.64
CA SER A 830 15.31 -20.46 -41.82
C SER A 830 15.01 -18.97 -41.67
N ARG A 831 14.09 -18.45 -42.49
CA ARG A 831 13.54 -17.10 -42.27
C ARG A 831 12.57 -17.06 -41.08
N ASN A 832 12.25 -18.22 -40.50
CA ASN A 832 11.31 -18.36 -39.39
C ASN A 832 12.06 -18.56 -38.06
N LEU A 833 12.27 -17.46 -37.34
CA LEU A 833 12.97 -17.43 -36.05
C LEU A 833 12.18 -18.17 -34.96
N PHE A 834 10.84 -18.21 -35.04
CA PHE A 834 10.00 -18.92 -34.09
C PHE A 834 10.35 -20.42 -34.00
N LEU A 835 10.52 -21.06 -35.16
CA LEU A 835 10.85 -22.48 -35.24
C LEU A 835 12.27 -22.80 -34.74
N GLU A 836 13.16 -21.81 -34.70
CA GLU A 836 14.55 -21.99 -34.26
C GLU A 836 14.72 -21.92 -32.73
N ILE A 837 13.73 -21.40 -31.98
CA ILE A 837 13.82 -21.20 -30.52
C ILE A 837 13.97 -22.52 -29.76
N LYS A 838 15.13 -22.80 -29.19
CA LYS A 838 15.37 -23.95 -28.31
C LYS A 838 15.22 -23.54 -26.85
N CYS A 839 14.39 -24.28 -26.12
CA CYS A 839 14.14 -24.10 -24.70
C CYS A 839 14.72 -25.30 -23.95
N VAL A 840 15.69 -25.10 -23.08
CA VAL A 840 16.26 -26.20 -22.26
C VAL A 840 16.09 -25.84 -20.80
N ALA A 841 15.39 -26.70 -20.04
CA ALA A 841 15.20 -26.51 -18.61
C ALA A 841 16.56 -26.49 -17.87
N ASN A 842 16.77 -25.48 -17.05
CA ASN A 842 17.95 -25.41 -16.17
C ASN A 842 17.74 -26.38 -14.99
N GLN A 843 18.57 -27.42 -14.85
CA GLN A 843 18.40 -28.49 -13.85
C GLN A 843 18.57 -28.04 -12.37
N LYS A 844 18.76 -26.75 -12.10
CA LYS A 844 19.26 -26.27 -10.79
C LYS A 844 18.21 -26.13 -9.69
N ASN A 845 16.92 -26.19 -9.97
CA ASN A 845 15.88 -26.13 -8.95
C ASN A 845 14.82 -27.15 -9.29
N HIS A 846 14.68 -28.21 -8.50
CA HIS A 846 13.41 -28.78 -8.03
C HIS A 846 13.71 -30.01 -7.16
N ARG A 847 13.15 -30.03 -5.94
CA ARG A 847 13.30 -31.13 -4.98
C ARG A 847 12.39 -32.28 -5.37
N ALA A 848 12.94 -33.49 -5.37
CA ALA A 848 12.22 -34.74 -5.54
C ALA A 848 11.25 -35.00 -4.37
N ASN A 849 10.03 -34.49 -4.48
CA ASN A 849 8.84 -35.03 -3.81
C ASN A 849 7.86 -35.49 -4.89
N LYS A 850 6.91 -36.36 -4.52
CA LYS A 850 5.96 -37.03 -5.43
C LYS A 850 5.17 -36.01 -6.27
N GLU A 851 5.68 -35.68 -7.47
CA GLU A 851 5.10 -34.66 -8.35
C GLU A 851 3.68 -35.07 -8.79
N PRO A 852 2.66 -34.20 -8.70
CA PRO A 852 1.31 -34.50 -9.16
C PRO A 852 1.28 -34.65 -10.69
N CYS A 853 0.44 -35.57 -11.18
CA CYS A 853 0.27 -35.75 -12.63
C CYS A 853 -0.52 -34.56 -13.21
N VAL A 854 -0.07 -34.03 -14.34
CA VAL A 854 -0.78 -32.99 -15.09
C VAL A 854 -1.21 -33.54 -16.45
N THR A 855 -2.51 -33.50 -16.74
CA THR A 855 -3.01 -33.77 -18.09
C THR A 855 -2.91 -32.50 -18.93
N VAL A 856 -2.21 -32.57 -20.06
CA VAL A 856 -2.09 -31.48 -21.04
C VAL A 856 -2.84 -31.86 -22.31
N CYS A 857 -3.77 -31.03 -22.76
CA CYS A 857 -4.48 -31.22 -24.01
C CYS A 857 -3.93 -30.30 -25.11
N MET A 858 -3.81 -30.84 -26.33
CA MET A 858 -3.55 -30.06 -27.54
C MET A 858 -4.50 -30.52 -28.65
N SER A 859 -5.19 -29.58 -29.27
CA SER A 859 -6.01 -29.83 -30.47
C SER A 859 -5.19 -29.45 -31.70
N CYS A 860 -5.04 -30.37 -32.63
CA CYS A 860 -4.24 -30.23 -33.83
C CYS A 860 -5.15 -30.27 -35.05
N PHE A 861 -5.11 -29.24 -35.88
CA PHE A 861 -5.83 -29.20 -37.16
C PHE A 861 -4.98 -28.45 -38.17
N ASN A 862 -4.50 -29.17 -39.18
CA ASN A 862 -3.68 -28.61 -40.26
C ASN A 862 -2.50 -27.75 -39.77
N SER A 863 -1.73 -28.27 -38.79
CA SER A 863 -0.64 -27.57 -38.12
C SER A 863 0.73 -28.22 -38.36
N GLU A 864 0.94 -28.88 -39.50
CA GLU A 864 2.19 -29.61 -39.81
C GLU A 864 3.47 -28.78 -39.66
N LYS A 865 3.37 -27.46 -39.86
CA LYS A 865 4.49 -26.52 -39.77
C LYS A 865 4.96 -26.24 -38.34
N THR A 866 4.08 -26.38 -37.35
CA THR A 866 4.31 -25.90 -35.98
C THR A 866 4.08 -26.95 -34.91
N VAL A 867 3.27 -27.99 -35.18
CA VAL A 867 2.86 -28.99 -34.19
C VAL A 867 4.04 -29.73 -33.56
N GLU A 868 5.08 -30.05 -34.34
CA GLU A 868 6.28 -30.70 -33.78
C GLU A 868 6.97 -29.80 -32.76
N LYS A 869 7.05 -28.50 -33.03
CA LYS A 869 7.67 -27.54 -32.13
C LYS A 869 6.87 -27.43 -30.82
N ALA A 870 5.56 -27.30 -30.93
CA ALA A 870 4.66 -27.19 -29.79
C ALA A 870 4.73 -28.44 -28.91
N VAL A 871 4.63 -29.63 -29.49
CA VAL A 871 4.71 -30.91 -28.75
C VAL A 871 6.08 -31.09 -28.10
N ARG A 872 7.18 -30.79 -28.80
CA ARG A 872 8.53 -30.90 -28.21
C ARG A 872 8.73 -29.94 -27.04
N SER A 873 8.09 -28.77 -27.04
CA SER A 873 8.11 -27.84 -25.90
C SER A 873 7.44 -28.43 -24.64
N LEU A 874 6.41 -29.27 -24.81
CA LEU A 874 5.80 -30.04 -23.73
C LEU A 874 6.69 -31.19 -23.26
N MET A 875 7.37 -31.87 -24.19
CA MET A 875 8.31 -32.95 -23.86
C MET A 875 9.47 -32.44 -22.98
N GLN A 876 9.86 -31.17 -23.16
CA GLN A 876 11.00 -30.52 -22.50
C GLN A 876 10.66 -29.78 -21.20
N GLN A 877 9.41 -29.84 -20.72
CA GLN A 877 9.00 -29.20 -19.45
C GLN A 877 9.85 -29.69 -18.27
N SER A 878 10.11 -28.79 -17.30
CA SER A 878 10.84 -29.13 -16.07
C SER A 878 10.03 -30.08 -15.20
N HIS A 879 8.70 -29.92 -15.14
CA HIS A 879 7.77 -30.87 -14.52
C HIS A 879 7.64 -32.12 -15.39
N LYS A 880 7.96 -33.31 -14.83
CA LYS A 880 8.09 -34.53 -15.64
C LYS A 880 6.84 -35.39 -15.67
N ASN A 881 6.04 -35.36 -14.60
CA ASN A 881 4.83 -36.18 -14.47
C ASN A 881 3.66 -35.61 -15.30
N LEU A 882 3.67 -35.89 -16.60
CA LEU A 882 2.68 -35.40 -17.57
C LEU A 882 1.92 -36.55 -18.24
N GLU A 883 0.65 -36.33 -18.51
CA GLU A 883 -0.15 -37.04 -19.52
C GLU A 883 -0.44 -36.06 -20.64
N ILE A 884 0.04 -36.30 -21.87
CA ILE A 884 -0.15 -35.39 -23.00
C ILE A 884 -1.14 -36.03 -23.97
N ILE A 885 -2.30 -35.40 -24.19
CA ILE A 885 -3.33 -35.89 -25.11
C ILE A 885 -3.38 -34.97 -26.32
N LEU A 886 -3.03 -35.52 -27.49
CA LEU A 886 -3.04 -34.82 -28.76
C LEU A 886 -4.25 -35.29 -29.57
N PHE A 887 -5.12 -34.36 -29.97
CA PHE A 887 -6.25 -34.65 -30.85
C PHE A 887 -5.92 -34.23 -32.28
N ASP A 888 -5.86 -35.17 -33.21
CA ASP A 888 -5.98 -34.83 -34.64
C ASP A 888 -7.47 -34.58 -34.95
N ASP A 889 -7.83 -33.32 -35.19
CA ASP A 889 -9.19 -32.88 -35.43
C ASP A 889 -9.58 -32.99 -36.91
N ASN A 890 -9.25 -34.15 -37.50
CA ASN A 890 -9.42 -34.48 -38.92
C ASN A 890 -8.56 -33.62 -39.86
N SER A 891 -7.25 -33.57 -39.61
CA SER A 891 -6.31 -32.86 -40.49
C SER A 891 -6.17 -33.55 -41.85
N VAL A 892 -5.91 -32.76 -42.89
CA VAL A 892 -5.68 -33.24 -44.26
C VAL A 892 -4.21 -33.14 -44.69
N ASP A 893 -3.38 -32.51 -43.87
CA ASP A 893 -1.94 -32.35 -44.07
C ASP A 893 -1.15 -33.41 -43.27
N HIS A 894 0.18 -33.22 -43.13
CA HIS A 894 1.02 -34.19 -42.42
C HIS A 894 0.91 -34.16 -40.89
N THR A 895 0.03 -33.34 -40.30
CA THR A 895 -0.13 -33.19 -38.84
C THR A 895 -0.26 -34.52 -38.12
N LEU A 896 -1.17 -35.40 -38.59
CA LEU A 896 -1.41 -36.71 -37.97
C LEU A 896 -0.13 -37.56 -37.95
N SER A 897 0.57 -37.64 -39.08
CA SER A 897 1.81 -38.43 -39.17
C SER A 897 2.93 -37.93 -38.26
N ILE A 898 2.97 -36.62 -38.01
CA ILE A 898 3.94 -35.99 -37.11
C ILE A 898 3.63 -36.35 -35.65
N ILE A 899 2.38 -36.20 -35.20
CA ILE A 899 2.02 -36.49 -33.82
C ILE A 899 2.04 -38.00 -33.50
N GLU A 900 1.71 -38.88 -34.46
CA GLU A 900 1.85 -40.34 -34.31
C GLU A 900 3.32 -40.77 -34.21
N ARG A 901 4.23 -40.05 -34.87
CA ARG A 901 5.67 -40.27 -34.69
C ARG A 901 6.10 -39.84 -33.29
N LEU A 902 5.66 -38.67 -32.82
CA LEU A 902 6.01 -38.17 -31.48
C LEU A 902 5.43 -39.04 -30.36
N GLU A 903 4.26 -39.65 -30.55
CA GLU A 903 3.70 -40.66 -29.65
C GLU A 903 4.63 -41.87 -29.46
N LYS A 904 5.32 -42.29 -30.53
CA LYS A 904 6.32 -43.36 -30.45
C LYS A 904 7.63 -42.90 -29.78
N GLU A 905 7.91 -41.60 -29.77
CA GLU A 905 9.11 -41.01 -29.16
C GLU A 905 8.94 -40.75 -27.64
N ASP A 906 7.72 -40.49 -27.15
CA ASP A 906 7.46 -40.16 -25.73
C ASP A 906 6.22 -40.88 -25.21
N ALA A 907 6.42 -41.82 -24.28
CA ALA A 907 5.36 -42.65 -23.70
C ALA A 907 4.29 -41.86 -22.90
N ARG A 908 4.52 -40.57 -22.62
CA ARG A 908 3.53 -39.69 -21.99
C ARG A 908 2.47 -39.19 -22.98
N ILE A 909 2.75 -39.28 -24.28
CA ILE A 909 1.88 -38.81 -25.34
C ILE A 909 0.85 -39.89 -25.71
N ARG A 910 -0.39 -39.46 -25.92
CA ARG A 910 -1.47 -40.27 -26.48
C ARG A 910 -2.18 -39.50 -27.58
N VAL A 911 -2.22 -40.06 -28.78
CA VAL A 911 -2.89 -39.47 -29.95
C VAL A 911 -4.31 -40.00 -30.08
N ILE A 912 -5.26 -39.12 -30.38
CA ILE A 912 -6.66 -39.45 -30.65
C ILE A 912 -7.07 -38.81 -31.96
N ARG A 913 -7.47 -39.64 -32.92
CA ARG A 913 -7.95 -39.18 -34.23
C ARG A 913 -9.47 -38.95 -34.20
N ARG A 914 -9.92 -37.84 -34.79
CA ARG A 914 -11.33 -37.57 -35.07
C ARG A 914 -11.68 -37.91 -36.52
N ASN A 915 -12.92 -38.34 -36.71
CA ASN A 915 -13.47 -38.59 -38.06
C ASN A 915 -14.06 -37.33 -38.71
N THR A 916 -14.26 -36.27 -37.92
CA THR A 916 -14.84 -34.98 -38.30
C THR A 916 -14.15 -33.86 -37.53
N ASN A 917 -14.09 -32.65 -38.09
CA ASN A 917 -13.56 -31.49 -37.39
C ASN A 917 -14.58 -31.02 -36.33
N ASN A 918 -14.27 -31.30 -35.06
CA ASN A 918 -15.18 -31.01 -33.94
C ASN A 918 -14.87 -29.67 -33.27
N GLY A 919 -13.72 -29.08 -33.55
CA GLY A 919 -13.25 -27.83 -32.98
C GLY A 919 -12.55 -28.00 -31.63
N THR A 920 -11.73 -27.01 -31.30
CA THR A 920 -10.81 -27.00 -30.16
C THR A 920 -11.48 -27.33 -28.82
N TYR A 921 -12.63 -26.73 -28.50
CA TYR A 921 -13.23 -26.91 -27.17
C TYR A 921 -13.90 -28.27 -26.99
N VAL A 922 -14.37 -28.90 -28.07
CA VAL A 922 -14.90 -30.28 -28.00
C VAL A 922 -13.77 -31.26 -27.68
N ASN A 923 -12.58 -31.03 -28.25
CA ASN A 923 -11.38 -31.80 -27.95
C ASN A 923 -10.87 -31.52 -26.53
N ARG A 924 -10.80 -30.26 -26.09
CA ARG A 924 -10.46 -29.90 -24.69
C ARG A 924 -11.42 -30.53 -23.69
N ASN A 925 -12.73 -30.54 -23.97
CA ASN A 925 -13.73 -31.17 -23.12
C ASN A 925 -13.59 -32.70 -23.07
N SER A 926 -13.34 -33.33 -24.21
CA SER A 926 -13.10 -34.78 -24.28
C SER A 926 -11.84 -35.16 -23.51
N ALA A 927 -10.78 -34.33 -23.60
CA ALA A 927 -9.56 -34.49 -22.82
C ALA A 927 -9.83 -34.31 -21.32
N LEU A 928 -10.53 -33.24 -20.94
CA LEU A 928 -10.87 -32.99 -19.54
C LEU A 928 -11.72 -34.11 -18.97
N GLN A 929 -12.64 -34.70 -19.73
CA GLN A 929 -13.48 -35.82 -19.27
C GLN A 929 -12.66 -37.07 -18.91
N GLN A 930 -11.61 -37.34 -19.67
CA GLN A 930 -10.75 -38.52 -19.51
C GLN A 930 -9.41 -38.24 -18.81
N ALA A 931 -9.21 -37.00 -18.31
CA ALA A 931 -7.96 -36.57 -17.68
C ALA A 931 -7.65 -37.42 -16.44
N LYS A 932 -6.41 -37.91 -16.36
CA LYS A 932 -5.89 -38.68 -15.21
C LYS A 932 -5.10 -37.81 -14.23
N GLY A 933 -4.67 -36.63 -14.66
CA GLY A 933 -3.93 -35.69 -13.84
C GLY A 933 -4.79 -35.07 -12.75
N GLU A 934 -4.17 -34.73 -11.62
CA GLU A 934 -4.79 -33.89 -10.58
C GLU A 934 -5.08 -32.49 -11.15
N PHE A 935 -4.18 -32.03 -12.03
CA PHE A 935 -4.30 -30.77 -12.74
C PHE A 935 -4.50 -31.01 -14.24
N PHE A 936 -5.20 -30.07 -14.88
CA PHE A 936 -5.40 -30.06 -16.33
C PHE A 936 -5.02 -28.70 -16.90
N THR A 937 -4.31 -28.67 -18.02
CA THR A 937 -3.99 -27.45 -18.78
C THR A 937 -3.96 -27.75 -20.28
N VAL A 938 -3.72 -26.72 -21.10
CA VAL A 938 -3.69 -26.86 -22.56
C VAL A 938 -2.51 -26.10 -23.18
N LEU A 939 -2.17 -26.47 -24.41
CA LEU A 939 -1.29 -25.71 -25.29
C LEU A 939 -1.85 -25.81 -26.72
N ASP A 940 -1.92 -24.71 -27.44
CA ASP A 940 -2.36 -24.71 -28.84
C ASP A 940 -1.22 -25.24 -29.74
N SER A 941 -1.56 -25.88 -30.87
CA SER A 941 -0.58 -26.63 -31.68
C SER A 941 0.46 -25.78 -32.40
N ASP A 942 0.33 -24.46 -32.33
CA ASP A 942 1.18 -23.44 -32.92
C ASP A 942 1.96 -22.60 -31.90
N ASP A 943 1.80 -22.88 -30.60
CA ASP A 943 2.44 -22.15 -29.51
C ASP A 943 3.58 -22.94 -28.84
N VAL A 944 4.55 -22.24 -28.25
CA VAL A 944 5.68 -22.84 -27.52
C VAL A 944 5.56 -22.57 -26.03
N ALA A 945 5.54 -23.63 -25.22
CA ALA A 945 5.63 -23.55 -23.77
C ALA A 945 7.10 -23.45 -23.31
N LEU A 946 7.43 -22.45 -22.50
CA LEU A 946 8.75 -22.36 -21.88
C LEU A 946 8.92 -23.43 -20.79
N PRO A 947 10.16 -23.88 -20.49
CA PRO A 947 10.40 -25.11 -19.74
C PRO A 947 9.77 -25.13 -18.34
N GLU A 948 9.73 -23.99 -17.67
CA GLU A 948 9.23 -23.87 -16.29
C GLU A 948 7.71 -23.73 -16.19
N ARG A 949 6.97 -23.59 -17.32
CA ARG A 949 5.55 -23.25 -17.31
C ARG A 949 4.72 -24.15 -16.38
N ILE A 950 4.76 -25.46 -16.62
CA ILE A 950 3.93 -26.41 -15.85
C ILE A 950 4.41 -26.48 -14.40
N ALA A 951 5.72 -26.46 -14.16
CA ALA A 951 6.25 -26.53 -12.80
C ALA A 951 5.82 -25.32 -11.96
N LEU A 952 5.88 -24.10 -12.51
CA LEU A 952 5.42 -22.89 -11.83
C LEU A 952 3.93 -22.96 -11.49
N GLN A 953 3.10 -23.41 -12.43
CA GLN A 953 1.66 -23.54 -12.22
C GLN A 953 1.33 -24.64 -11.18
N VAL A 954 2.01 -25.79 -11.24
CA VAL A 954 1.85 -26.88 -10.28
C VAL A 954 2.29 -26.45 -8.89
N GLN A 955 3.48 -25.85 -8.76
CA GLN A 955 4.01 -25.37 -7.50
C GLN A 955 3.00 -24.41 -6.85
N HIS A 956 2.50 -23.44 -7.62
CA HIS A 956 1.52 -22.49 -7.12
C HIS A 956 0.25 -23.17 -6.61
N LEU A 957 -0.35 -24.09 -7.38
CA LEU A 957 -1.57 -24.77 -6.95
C LEU A 957 -1.30 -25.67 -5.74
N MET A 958 -0.16 -26.35 -5.66
CA MET A 958 0.21 -27.19 -4.52
C MET A 958 0.41 -26.39 -3.24
N GLU A 959 1.04 -25.22 -3.32
CA GLU A 959 1.26 -24.32 -2.19
C GLU A 959 -0.01 -23.59 -1.74
N ASN A 960 -1.00 -23.45 -2.63
CA ASN A 960 -2.26 -22.76 -2.39
C ASN A 960 -3.47 -23.68 -2.69
N PRO A 961 -3.79 -24.63 -1.80
CA PRO A 961 -4.88 -25.60 -2.00
C PRO A 961 -6.25 -24.97 -2.24
N GLU A 962 -6.47 -23.74 -1.79
CA GLU A 962 -7.69 -22.95 -1.99
C GLU A 962 -7.86 -22.45 -3.43
N HIS A 963 -6.77 -22.26 -4.19
CA HIS A 963 -6.84 -21.87 -5.58
C HIS A 963 -7.32 -23.05 -6.44
N VAL A 964 -8.28 -22.77 -7.31
CA VAL A 964 -8.87 -23.76 -8.23
C VAL A 964 -8.24 -23.72 -9.62
N ALA A 965 -7.62 -22.59 -9.97
CA ALA A 965 -6.97 -22.42 -11.26
C ALA A 965 -5.84 -21.38 -11.20
N VAL A 966 -4.89 -21.48 -12.13
CA VAL A 966 -3.77 -20.55 -12.28
C VAL A 966 -3.46 -20.30 -13.76
N LEU A 967 -3.34 -19.03 -14.13
CA LEU A 967 -2.90 -18.58 -15.45
C LEU A 967 -1.50 -17.97 -15.36
N THR A 968 -0.90 -17.78 -16.52
CA THR A 968 0.42 -17.15 -16.69
C THR A 968 0.31 -16.02 -17.71
N ARG A 969 1.43 -15.36 -18.03
CA ARG A 969 1.52 -14.46 -19.19
C ARG A 969 2.09 -15.19 -20.41
N TRP A 970 1.78 -14.69 -21.59
CA TRP A 970 2.41 -15.05 -22.86
C TRP A 970 2.89 -13.81 -23.61
N ILE A 971 3.75 -14.01 -24.59
CA ILE A 971 4.15 -12.96 -25.55
C ILE A 971 3.85 -13.49 -26.94
N ARG A 972 3.17 -12.67 -27.75
CA ARG A 972 2.84 -13.04 -29.12
C ARG A 972 3.96 -12.61 -30.06
N MET A 973 4.34 -13.47 -30.99
CA MET A 973 5.37 -13.18 -31.99
C MET A 973 4.97 -13.70 -33.37
N ASP A 974 5.46 -13.05 -34.43
CA ASP A 974 5.34 -13.57 -35.79
C ASP A 974 6.51 -14.51 -36.14
N GLU A 975 6.44 -15.11 -37.34
CA GLU A 975 7.46 -16.03 -37.84
C GLU A 975 8.86 -15.40 -37.89
N SER A 976 8.97 -14.07 -38.07
CA SER A 976 10.26 -13.38 -38.19
C SER A 976 10.98 -13.21 -36.86
N GLY A 977 10.33 -13.46 -35.72
CA GLY A 977 10.89 -13.14 -34.41
C GLY A 977 10.37 -11.84 -33.80
N ARG A 978 9.46 -11.14 -34.48
CA ARG A 978 8.94 -9.85 -34.00
C ARG A 978 7.82 -10.09 -33.01
N PHE A 979 7.97 -9.57 -31.80
CA PHE A 979 6.96 -9.56 -30.77
C PHE A 979 5.90 -8.50 -31.05
N LEU A 980 4.63 -8.86 -30.91
CA LEU A 980 3.50 -8.01 -31.26
C LEU A 980 3.03 -7.19 -30.07
N PHE A 981 2.93 -5.88 -30.28
CA PHE A 981 2.41 -4.94 -29.31
C PHE A 981 0.89 -4.76 -29.47
N ARG A 982 0.12 -4.77 -28.37
CA ARG A 982 -1.35 -4.66 -28.43
C ARG A 982 -1.85 -3.30 -27.97
N ASP A 983 -1.85 -2.34 -28.90
CA ASP A 983 -2.27 -0.95 -28.68
C ASP A 983 -3.72 -0.77 -28.16
N GLY A 984 -4.63 -1.69 -28.52
CA GLY A 984 -6.04 -1.67 -28.11
C GLY A 984 -6.35 -2.36 -26.77
N TRP A 985 -5.33 -2.95 -26.12
CA TRP A 985 -5.47 -3.73 -24.89
C TRP A 985 -4.55 -3.19 -23.77
N GLY A 986 -4.45 -1.87 -23.65
CA GLY A 986 -3.61 -1.21 -22.65
C GLY A 986 -2.14 -1.00 -23.05
N GLY A 987 -1.72 -1.43 -24.25
CA GLY A 987 -0.40 -1.16 -24.82
C GLY A 987 0.75 -1.85 -24.09
N THR A 988 0.89 -3.17 -24.28
CA THR A 988 2.01 -4.00 -23.77
C THR A 988 2.35 -5.10 -24.79
N TYR A 989 3.52 -5.75 -24.65
CA TYR A 989 3.88 -6.96 -25.40
C TYR A 989 3.45 -8.25 -24.70
N THR A 990 3.42 -8.24 -23.36
CA THR A 990 3.03 -9.40 -22.55
C THR A 990 1.57 -9.34 -22.14
N HIS A 991 0.86 -10.48 -22.19
CA HIS A 991 -0.56 -10.53 -21.87
C HIS A 991 -0.95 -11.78 -21.10
N GLU A 992 -2.12 -11.74 -20.46
CA GLU A 992 -2.72 -12.90 -19.80
C GLU A 992 -2.99 -14.03 -20.80
N ALA A 993 -2.45 -15.21 -20.51
CA ALA A 993 -2.60 -16.41 -21.32
C ALA A 993 -3.81 -17.23 -20.85
N VAL A 994 -5.02 -16.68 -21.03
CA VAL A 994 -6.28 -17.36 -20.67
C VAL A 994 -6.41 -18.71 -21.40
N ALA A 995 -5.84 -18.81 -22.59
CA ALA A 995 -5.81 -20.05 -23.36
C ALA A 995 -5.13 -21.19 -22.59
N THR A 996 -4.05 -20.94 -21.81
CA THR A 996 -3.24 -21.98 -21.14
C THR A 996 -3.51 -22.07 -19.64
N LEU A 997 -4.74 -21.78 -19.22
CA LEU A 997 -5.19 -21.86 -17.83
C LEU A 997 -5.02 -23.29 -17.29
N MET A 998 -4.33 -23.44 -16.16
CA MET A 998 -4.28 -24.71 -15.42
C MET A 998 -5.37 -24.75 -14.37
N ILE A 999 -6.09 -25.86 -14.27
CA ILE A 999 -7.21 -26.07 -13.34
C ILE A 999 -7.02 -27.31 -12.47
N ARG A 1000 -7.64 -27.32 -11.28
CA ARG A 1000 -7.85 -28.52 -10.46
C ARG A 1000 -9.01 -29.33 -11.01
N VAL A 1001 -8.75 -30.54 -11.48
CA VAL A 1001 -9.74 -31.36 -12.20
C VAL A 1001 -10.97 -31.65 -11.34
N ASP A 1002 -10.77 -32.18 -10.13
CA ASP A 1002 -11.87 -32.62 -9.25
C ASP A 1002 -12.76 -31.47 -8.79
N LYS A 1003 -12.18 -30.29 -8.58
CA LYS A 1003 -12.93 -29.11 -8.17
C LYS A 1003 -13.73 -28.56 -9.35
N VAL A 1004 -13.07 -28.34 -10.48
CA VAL A 1004 -13.65 -27.62 -11.62
C VAL A 1004 -14.71 -28.45 -12.34
N ARG A 1005 -14.45 -29.74 -12.61
CA ARG A 1005 -15.35 -30.60 -13.40
C ARG A 1005 -16.73 -30.76 -12.75
N ASN A 1006 -16.80 -30.77 -11.43
CA ASN A 1006 -18.04 -30.99 -10.68
C ASN A 1006 -18.87 -29.72 -10.46
N VAL A 1007 -18.24 -28.55 -10.37
CA VAL A 1007 -18.94 -27.29 -10.07
C VAL A 1007 -19.15 -26.45 -11.31
N ALA A 1008 -18.08 -26.14 -12.05
CA ALA A 1008 -18.19 -25.37 -13.29
C ALA A 1008 -18.47 -26.27 -14.49
N GLY A 1009 -17.98 -27.52 -14.49
CA GLY A 1009 -18.12 -28.39 -15.65
C GLY A 1009 -17.08 -28.11 -16.73
N TYR A 1010 -17.53 -28.09 -17.98
CA TYR A 1010 -16.67 -28.12 -19.17
C TYR A 1010 -16.66 -26.77 -19.91
N TRP A 1011 -15.78 -26.57 -20.90
CA TRP A 1011 -15.87 -25.42 -21.81
C TRP A 1011 -17.16 -25.48 -22.63
N ASP A 1012 -17.67 -24.32 -23.05
CA ASP A 1012 -18.76 -24.31 -24.03
C ASP A 1012 -18.28 -24.93 -25.37
N SER A 1013 -19.13 -25.76 -25.99
CA SER A 1013 -18.79 -26.49 -27.23
C SER A 1013 -18.99 -25.57 -28.44
N VAL A 1014 -18.04 -24.67 -28.66
CA VAL A 1014 -17.88 -23.79 -29.83
C VAL A 1014 -16.54 -24.06 -30.53
N ARG A 1015 -16.26 -23.38 -31.65
CA ARG A 1015 -14.98 -23.45 -32.38
C ARG A 1015 -13.93 -22.46 -31.87
N PHE A 1016 -14.34 -21.31 -31.33
CA PHE A 1016 -13.44 -20.25 -30.85
C PHE A 1016 -14.07 -19.46 -29.68
N SER A 1017 -13.26 -18.81 -28.85
CA SER A 1017 -13.66 -17.85 -27.79
C SER A 1017 -14.24 -18.41 -26.47
N ALA A 1018 -14.36 -19.73 -26.28
CA ALA A 1018 -14.81 -20.29 -25.01
C ALA A 1018 -13.76 -20.23 -23.88
N ASP A 1019 -12.49 -19.88 -24.14
CA ASP A 1019 -11.49 -19.69 -23.07
C ASP A 1019 -11.95 -18.60 -22.10
N THR A 1020 -12.37 -17.46 -22.65
CA THR A 1020 -12.83 -16.30 -21.89
C THR A 1020 -14.11 -16.61 -21.11
N GLU A 1021 -15.06 -17.30 -21.74
CA GLU A 1021 -16.30 -17.74 -21.09
C GLU A 1021 -15.99 -18.65 -19.90
N PHE A 1022 -15.17 -19.68 -20.11
CA PHE A 1022 -14.82 -20.65 -19.09
C PHE A 1022 -14.09 -19.99 -17.92
N PHE A 1023 -13.09 -19.15 -18.22
CA PHE A 1023 -12.36 -18.37 -17.23
C PHE A 1023 -13.28 -17.49 -16.37
N LYS A 1024 -14.20 -16.74 -17.01
CA LYS A 1024 -15.18 -15.91 -16.28
C LYS A 1024 -16.14 -16.74 -15.45
N ARG A 1025 -16.53 -17.90 -15.95
CA ARG A 1025 -17.39 -18.83 -15.24
C ARG A 1025 -16.72 -19.44 -14.02
N LEU A 1026 -15.44 -19.80 -14.09
CA LEU A 1026 -14.69 -20.22 -12.90
C LEU A 1026 -14.70 -19.13 -11.83
N GLY A 1027 -14.50 -17.87 -12.22
CA GLY A 1027 -14.56 -16.73 -11.29
C GLY A 1027 -15.94 -16.60 -10.63
N LYS A 1028 -17.03 -16.87 -11.37
CA LYS A 1028 -18.39 -16.89 -10.82
C LYS A 1028 -18.68 -18.11 -9.93
N CYS A 1029 -18.19 -19.29 -10.30
CA CYS A 1029 -18.43 -20.53 -9.57
C CYS A 1029 -17.64 -20.61 -8.25
N PHE A 1030 -16.41 -20.12 -8.23
CA PHE A 1030 -15.48 -20.31 -7.12
C PHE A 1030 -15.07 -19.02 -6.40
N GLY A 1031 -15.28 -17.86 -7.02
CA GLY A 1031 -14.71 -16.58 -6.61
C GLY A 1031 -13.46 -16.23 -7.43
N GLU A 1032 -13.33 -14.97 -7.82
CA GLU A 1032 -12.17 -14.48 -8.60
C GLU A 1032 -10.86 -14.61 -7.80
N ASP A 1033 -10.91 -14.54 -6.47
CA ASP A 1033 -9.76 -14.76 -5.59
C ASP A 1033 -9.25 -16.21 -5.59
N LYS A 1034 -10.01 -17.15 -6.17
CA LYS A 1034 -9.61 -18.57 -6.30
C LYS A 1034 -8.87 -18.86 -7.60
N ILE A 1035 -8.66 -17.87 -8.44
CA ILE A 1035 -7.88 -18.00 -9.67
C ILE A 1035 -6.72 -17.01 -9.59
N HIS A 1036 -5.51 -17.47 -9.90
CA HIS A 1036 -4.30 -16.66 -9.74
C HIS A 1036 -3.59 -16.43 -11.07
N LEU A 1037 -3.06 -15.23 -11.32
CA LEU A 1037 -2.17 -14.97 -12.46
C LEU A 1037 -0.71 -14.92 -11.97
N LEU A 1038 0.14 -15.74 -12.58
CA LEU A 1038 1.58 -15.66 -12.46
C LEU A 1038 2.11 -14.67 -13.50
N MET A 1039 2.93 -13.70 -13.08
CA MET A 1039 3.47 -12.68 -13.97
C MET A 1039 4.55 -13.18 -14.92
N ALA A 1040 4.99 -14.43 -14.77
CA ALA A 1040 5.98 -15.03 -15.66
C ALA A 1040 5.43 -15.18 -17.10
N PRO A 1041 6.21 -14.77 -18.13
CA PRO A 1041 5.90 -14.99 -19.54
C PRO A 1041 6.26 -16.44 -19.89
N THR A 1042 5.33 -17.37 -19.76
CA THR A 1042 5.64 -18.80 -19.86
C THR A 1042 5.35 -19.43 -21.22
N CYS A 1043 4.84 -18.66 -22.18
CA CYS A 1043 4.60 -19.11 -23.56
C CYS A 1043 4.99 -18.05 -24.59
N PHE A 1044 5.52 -18.50 -25.72
CA PHE A 1044 5.54 -17.73 -26.96
C PHE A 1044 4.39 -18.17 -27.85
N ALA A 1045 3.48 -17.24 -28.15
CA ALA A 1045 2.32 -17.51 -28.98
C ALA A 1045 2.55 -17.06 -30.41
N LEU A 1046 2.32 -17.93 -31.40
CA LEU A 1046 2.56 -17.56 -32.79
C LEU A 1046 1.43 -16.67 -33.33
N SER A 1047 1.78 -15.75 -34.22
CA SER A 1047 0.84 -14.94 -34.98
C SER A 1047 1.14 -15.06 -36.45
N HIS A 1048 0.27 -15.80 -37.16
CA HIS A 1048 0.36 -15.99 -38.61
C HIS A 1048 -1.00 -15.72 -39.27
N GLU A 1049 -0.98 -15.44 -40.57
CA GLU A 1049 -2.14 -14.94 -41.31
C GLU A 1049 -3.32 -15.92 -41.33
N ASP A 1050 -3.03 -17.22 -41.38
CA ASP A 1050 -4.04 -18.28 -41.38
C ASP A 1050 -4.64 -18.59 -39.99
N SER A 1051 -4.24 -17.85 -38.94
CA SER A 1051 -4.75 -18.09 -37.58
C SER A 1051 -6.18 -17.55 -37.40
N LEU A 1052 -7.01 -18.29 -36.65
CA LEU A 1052 -8.36 -17.84 -36.24
C LEU A 1052 -8.34 -16.51 -35.46
N THR A 1053 -7.17 -16.11 -34.95
CA THR A 1053 -6.97 -14.85 -34.23
C THR A 1053 -6.98 -13.64 -35.17
N ARG A 1054 -6.49 -13.80 -36.42
CA ARG A 1054 -6.39 -12.74 -37.44
C ARG A 1054 -7.50 -12.77 -38.48
N ASP A 1055 -8.39 -13.77 -38.40
CA ASP A 1055 -9.55 -13.85 -39.28
C ASP A 1055 -10.49 -12.64 -39.08
N PRO A 1056 -10.86 -11.91 -40.14
CA PRO A 1056 -11.64 -10.68 -40.02
C PRO A 1056 -13.08 -10.91 -39.55
N VAL A 1057 -13.59 -12.14 -39.64
CA VAL A 1057 -14.98 -12.50 -39.31
C VAL A 1057 -15.09 -13.13 -37.92
N THR A 1058 -14.06 -13.87 -37.49
CA THR A 1058 -14.07 -14.73 -36.31
C THR A 1058 -12.96 -14.38 -35.30
N GLY A 1059 -12.00 -13.56 -35.70
CA GLY A 1059 -10.82 -13.19 -34.93
C GLY A 1059 -11.00 -12.03 -33.97
N ILE A 1060 -9.85 -11.59 -33.44
CA ILE A 1060 -9.70 -10.48 -32.49
C ILE A 1060 -8.70 -9.42 -33.01
N ASP A 1061 -8.23 -9.57 -34.24
CA ASP A 1061 -7.37 -8.66 -34.99
C ASP A 1061 -7.94 -8.51 -36.40
N VAL A 1062 -8.75 -7.46 -36.62
CA VAL A 1062 -9.42 -7.19 -37.90
C VAL A 1062 -8.66 -6.08 -38.61
N ASN A 1063 -7.95 -6.40 -39.69
CA ASN A 1063 -7.18 -5.45 -40.50
C ASN A 1063 -6.11 -4.66 -39.71
N GLY A 1064 -5.43 -5.28 -38.75
CA GLY A 1064 -4.41 -4.62 -37.92
C GLY A 1064 -4.99 -3.68 -36.86
N LYS A 1065 -6.30 -3.75 -36.62
CA LYS A 1065 -6.98 -3.09 -35.50
C LYS A 1065 -7.45 -4.19 -34.55
N TYR A 1066 -6.85 -4.21 -33.36
CA TYR A 1066 -7.27 -5.11 -32.29
C TYR A 1066 -8.69 -4.77 -31.83
N GLY A 1067 -9.58 -5.76 -31.88
CA GLY A 1067 -10.99 -5.61 -31.53
C GLY A 1067 -11.74 -6.93 -31.73
N TRP A 1068 -12.80 -7.17 -30.96
CA TRP A 1068 -13.59 -8.38 -31.10
C TRP A 1068 -14.43 -8.34 -32.37
N SER A 1069 -14.41 -9.42 -33.15
CA SER A 1069 -15.38 -9.60 -34.23
C SER A 1069 -16.83 -9.50 -33.73
N PRO A 1070 -17.79 -9.04 -34.55
CA PRO A 1070 -19.20 -9.00 -34.17
C PRO A 1070 -19.71 -10.33 -33.62
N THR A 1071 -19.22 -11.45 -34.19
CA THR A 1071 -19.54 -12.81 -33.73
C THR A 1071 -19.08 -13.06 -32.29
N ARG A 1072 -17.87 -12.65 -31.90
CA ARG A 1072 -17.40 -12.76 -30.51
C ARG A 1072 -18.16 -11.85 -29.55
N ILE A 1073 -18.55 -10.66 -29.99
CA ILE A 1073 -19.37 -9.72 -29.20
C ILE A 1073 -20.75 -10.33 -28.92
N GLU A 1074 -21.46 -10.85 -29.94
CA GLU A 1074 -22.77 -11.49 -29.78
C GLU A 1074 -22.68 -12.70 -28.83
N TYR A 1075 -21.66 -13.54 -29.00
CA TYR A 1075 -21.40 -14.68 -28.13
C TYR A 1075 -21.19 -14.24 -26.68
N ALA A 1076 -20.38 -13.19 -26.46
CA ALA A 1076 -20.10 -12.68 -25.12
C ALA A 1076 -21.30 -12.08 -24.42
N GLN A 1077 -22.12 -11.31 -25.14
CA GLN A 1077 -23.38 -10.82 -24.60
C GLN A 1077 -24.31 -11.97 -24.19
N SER A 1078 -24.29 -13.08 -24.93
CA SER A 1078 -25.15 -14.24 -24.67
C SER A 1078 -24.75 -14.99 -23.40
N TRP A 1079 -23.46 -15.34 -23.23
CA TRP A 1079 -23.04 -16.02 -22.00
C TRP A 1079 -23.03 -15.10 -20.78
N ARG A 1080 -22.78 -13.78 -20.93
CA ARG A 1080 -22.91 -12.81 -19.82
C ARG A 1080 -24.34 -12.77 -19.27
N LYS A 1081 -25.35 -12.76 -20.16
CA LYS A 1081 -26.76 -12.81 -19.76
C LYS A 1081 -27.08 -14.10 -19.00
N TRP A 1082 -26.49 -15.22 -19.40
CA TRP A 1082 -26.63 -16.48 -18.68
C TRP A 1082 -25.93 -16.45 -17.31
N HIS A 1083 -24.65 -16.04 -17.25
CA HIS A 1083 -23.89 -15.89 -16.00
C HIS A 1083 -24.59 -14.99 -14.97
N ALA A 1084 -25.33 -13.98 -15.42
CA ALA A 1084 -26.04 -13.05 -14.56
C ALA A 1084 -27.37 -13.60 -14.00
N LYS A 1085 -27.97 -14.61 -14.64
CA LYS A 1085 -29.33 -15.08 -14.33
C LYS A 1085 -29.39 -16.51 -13.80
N ALA A 1086 -28.45 -17.36 -14.21
CA ALA A 1086 -28.52 -18.78 -13.88
C ALA A 1086 -28.08 -19.03 -12.45
N GLU A 1087 -28.90 -19.79 -11.72
CA GLU A 1087 -28.59 -20.24 -10.35
C GLU A 1087 -27.45 -21.28 -10.35
N ASN A 1088 -27.29 -22.02 -11.45
CA ASN A 1088 -26.22 -22.99 -11.66
C ASN A 1088 -25.50 -22.73 -12.98
N LEU A 1089 -24.18 -22.59 -12.90
CA LEU A 1089 -23.29 -22.36 -14.04
C LEU A 1089 -22.53 -23.62 -14.47
N HIS A 1090 -22.97 -24.80 -14.04
CA HIS A 1090 -22.41 -26.06 -14.53
C HIS A 1090 -22.69 -26.23 -16.04
N MET A 1091 -21.63 -26.38 -16.84
CA MET A 1091 -21.71 -26.66 -18.27
C MET A 1091 -21.51 -28.16 -18.52
N PRO A 1092 -22.52 -28.89 -19.03
CA PRO A 1092 -22.42 -30.33 -19.25
C PRO A 1092 -21.64 -30.66 -20.53
N PHE A 1093 -21.08 -31.88 -20.57
CA PHE A 1093 -20.46 -32.46 -21.76
C PHE A 1093 -20.81 -33.95 -21.87
N PRO A 1094 -21.30 -34.44 -23.03
CA PRO A 1094 -21.58 -33.70 -24.26
C PRO A 1094 -22.76 -32.72 -24.10
N LEU A 1095 -22.66 -31.57 -24.75
CA LEU A 1095 -23.64 -30.49 -24.65
C LEU A 1095 -24.88 -30.82 -25.50
N LYS A 1096 -25.92 -31.41 -24.87
CA LYS A 1096 -27.19 -31.75 -25.55
C LYS A 1096 -28.11 -30.55 -25.75
N GLN A 1097 -28.13 -29.64 -24.78
CA GLN A 1097 -28.93 -28.41 -24.81
C GLN A 1097 -28.05 -27.25 -24.33
N ARG A 1098 -27.94 -26.19 -25.13
CA ARG A 1098 -27.12 -25.03 -24.79
C ARG A 1098 -27.85 -24.13 -23.78
N PRO A 1099 -27.19 -23.66 -22.71
CA PRO A 1099 -27.80 -22.76 -21.73
C PRO A 1099 -27.95 -21.32 -22.24
N PHE A 1100 -27.22 -20.96 -23.30
CA PHE A 1100 -27.32 -19.69 -23.99
C PHE A 1100 -27.06 -19.86 -25.49
N LYS A 1101 -27.51 -18.89 -26.28
CA LYS A 1101 -27.35 -18.86 -27.73
C LYS A 1101 -25.88 -18.61 -28.10
N ALA A 1102 -25.34 -19.38 -29.03
CA ALA A 1102 -24.08 -19.08 -29.70
C ALA A 1102 -24.36 -18.77 -31.19
N PRO A 1103 -23.62 -17.85 -31.82
CA PRO A 1103 -23.72 -17.61 -33.26
C PRO A 1103 -23.42 -18.88 -34.07
N GLU A 1104 -24.14 -19.08 -35.17
CA GLU A 1104 -24.01 -20.27 -36.03
C GLU A 1104 -22.57 -20.50 -36.51
N ALA A 1105 -21.87 -19.42 -36.85
CA ALA A 1105 -20.46 -19.44 -37.26
C ALA A 1105 -19.50 -19.99 -36.19
N MET A 1106 -19.90 -20.02 -34.91
CA MET A 1106 -19.12 -20.59 -33.81
C MET A 1106 -19.46 -22.06 -33.53
N LEU A 1107 -20.57 -22.57 -34.04
CA LEU A 1107 -20.98 -23.94 -33.77
C LEU A 1107 -20.07 -24.94 -34.52
N PRO A 1108 -19.68 -26.07 -33.90
CA PRO A 1108 -19.01 -27.17 -34.58
C PRO A 1108 -19.83 -27.73 -35.75
N GLU A 1109 -19.17 -28.35 -36.72
CA GLU A 1109 -19.84 -28.87 -37.93
C GLU A 1109 -20.93 -29.89 -37.64
N TYR A 1110 -20.77 -30.73 -36.62
CA TYR A 1110 -21.79 -31.73 -36.26
C TYR A 1110 -23.03 -31.13 -35.55
N VAL A 1111 -22.99 -29.84 -35.21
CA VAL A 1111 -24.09 -29.09 -34.56
C VAL A 1111 -24.85 -28.20 -35.54
N ARG A 1112 -24.20 -27.80 -36.65
CA ARG A 1112 -24.84 -27.13 -37.78
C ARG A 1112 -25.61 -28.14 -38.60
#